data_AF-A0A7X7QJ38-F1
#
_entry.id   AF-A0A7X7QJ38-F1
#
_cell.length_a   1.000
_cell.length_b   1.000
_cell.length_c   1.000
_cell.angle_alpha   90.00
_cell.angle_beta   90.00
_cell.angle_gamma   90.00
#
_symmetry.space_group_name_H-M   'P 1'
#
loop_
_entity.id
_entity.type
_entity.pdbx_description
1 polymer ?
#
loop_
_entity_poly.entity_id
_entity_poly.type
_entity_poly.pdbx_seq_one_letter_code
_entity_poly.pdbx_strand_id
1 'polypeptide(L)'
;MNVITSTLTSCVEQTVLDHSGRRSIYPPVEKIPVIEVDNFPALGKLAALRFLEWVQHNPEGIISLPTGKTPEHFIKWVTHYLQKWDTAAVRADLEASGIDPAEQPRMWGLRFVQIDEFYPINPTQVNSFYHYIQHFYIRGFKLDPKKALLLNAWTTGMPAGMTPDTIFPNDIVDLSLRTRHGKTHLEYLQREVIEKVDQYCTWYEERIRQMGGIGFFLGGIGPDGHIGFNVKGSDHFSTTRLTATNYETQAAAASDLGGIEIARNRLVITIGLDTITFNPETVAIIIAAGEAKAKVIQAAVEQEASNAYPATVLHKLPHARFFITKGAGKLLAERRFEDVKNMDPLPDKEMDRIVIDLALENHKRLDRLEQQDFDGNRSARWVSEKTGLPAGEIAGQVAERLHRKILDGIRPIEGESFLHTAPHHDDIILGYWAYIVHLVRSPKNKHHFAYMTSGFNAVTNHYAQQQLENLRRFIETPVFEDLLHEGYFEANNEIGRNRDMYQYLDGVAAHDKHMRQEGEARRLLRNLIFIFEENDINQIKNRISELILYFQTQYPGKKDLPYIQQLKGMLREWESDLKWGHLGFNAGHVHHMRLGFYKGDIFTEEPKVDRDVMPMLRLLKDTRPTVVTVALDPEGSGPDTHYKVL
;
A
#
# COMPACT_ATOMS: atom_id res chain seq x y z
N MET A 1 -14.30 -9.72 33.58
CA MET A 1 -14.16 -10.04 32.14
C MET A 1 -13.75 -11.49 32.06
N ASN A 2 -14.65 -12.36 31.61
CA ASN A 2 -14.31 -13.77 31.39
C ASN A 2 -13.31 -13.80 30.23
N VAL A 3 -12.11 -14.30 30.48
CA VAL A 3 -11.17 -14.66 29.41
C VAL A 3 -11.90 -15.71 28.56
N ILE A 4 -12.28 -15.34 27.35
CA ILE A 4 -12.88 -16.26 26.39
C ILE A 4 -11.80 -17.28 26.07
N THR A 5 -11.86 -18.46 26.69
CA THR A 5 -11.12 -19.62 26.24
C THR A 5 -11.78 -20.07 24.94
N SER A 6 -11.45 -19.43 23.81
CA SER A 6 -11.99 -19.81 22.51
C SER A 6 -11.44 -21.19 22.16
N THR A 7 -12.24 -22.22 22.35
CA THR A 7 -11.98 -23.52 21.72
C THR A 7 -12.10 -23.30 20.21
N LEU A 8 -11.01 -23.53 19.49
CA LEU A 8 -11.00 -23.42 18.03
C LEU A 8 -11.99 -24.43 17.47
N THR A 9 -12.98 -23.95 16.73
CA THR A 9 -13.98 -24.80 16.06
C THR A 9 -13.60 -25.15 14.63
N SER A 10 -12.52 -24.56 14.10
CA SER A 10 -12.05 -24.74 12.73
C SER A 10 -10.93 -25.77 12.66
N CYS A 11 -11.10 -26.77 11.78
CA CYS A 11 -10.06 -27.74 11.46
C CYS A 11 -8.91 -27.06 10.72
N VAL A 12 -9.23 -26.14 9.80
CA VAL A 12 -8.21 -25.38 9.04
C VAL A 12 -7.28 -24.61 9.99
N GLU A 13 -7.84 -23.88 10.96
CA GLU A 13 -7.06 -23.11 11.93
C GLU A 13 -6.21 -24.04 12.83
N GLN A 14 -6.79 -25.15 13.28
CA GLN A 14 -6.10 -26.12 14.13
C GLN A 14 -4.92 -26.77 13.40
N THR A 15 -5.08 -27.17 12.14
CA THR A 15 -4.00 -27.74 11.31
C THR A 15 -2.82 -26.78 11.19
N VAL A 16 -3.05 -25.48 11.02
CA VAL A 16 -1.95 -24.50 10.94
C VAL A 16 -1.25 -24.35 12.29
N LEU A 17 -2.00 -24.31 13.38
CA LEU A 17 -1.43 -24.19 14.73
C LEU A 17 -0.59 -25.42 15.09
N ASP A 18 -1.09 -26.62 14.80
CA ASP A 18 -0.37 -27.88 15.03
C ASP A 18 0.94 -27.94 14.25
N HIS A 19 0.93 -27.52 12.97
CA HIS A 19 2.16 -27.44 12.17
C HIS A 19 3.14 -26.37 12.66
N SER A 20 2.63 -25.22 13.13
CA SER A 20 3.47 -24.13 13.61
C SER A 20 4.06 -24.37 15.02
N GLY A 21 3.42 -25.23 15.81
CA GLY A 21 3.72 -25.42 17.23
C GLY A 21 3.34 -24.23 18.12
N ARG A 22 2.68 -23.19 17.57
CA ARG A 22 2.29 -21.98 18.29
C ARG A 22 0.93 -22.15 18.96
N ARG A 23 0.70 -21.35 20.00
CA ARG A 23 -0.64 -21.17 20.59
C ARG A 23 -1.43 -20.17 19.75
N SER A 24 -2.75 -20.34 19.75
CA SER A 24 -3.65 -19.37 19.12
C SER A 24 -3.64 -18.02 19.84
N ILE A 25 -3.43 -18.01 21.16
CA ILE A 25 -3.42 -16.81 21.99
C ILE A 25 -2.47 -16.95 23.18
N TYR A 26 -1.79 -15.86 23.57
CA TYR A 26 -0.91 -15.78 24.74
C TYR A 26 -1.46 -14.80 25.80
N PRO A 27 -2.40 -15.23 26.67
CA PRO A 27 -2.97 -14.38 27.71
C PRO A 27 -1.99 -14.12 28.87
N PRO A 28 -2.13 -12.99 29.60
CA PRO A 28 -3.15 -11.95 29.44
C PRO A 28 -2.76 -10.84 28.44
N VAL A 29 -1.61 -10.97 27.78
CA VAL A 29 -1.05 -9.94 26.88
C VAL A 29 -1.88 -9.84 25.60
N GLU A 30 -2.05 -10.95 24.88
CA GLU A 30 -2.90 -10.98 23.70
C GLU A 30 -4.39 -11.03 24.10
N LYS A 31 -5.20 -10.16 23.51
CA LYS A 31 -6.66 -10.03 23.76
C LYS A 31 -7.52 -10.75 22.73
N ILE A 32 -6.91 -11.19 21.63
CA ILE A 32 -7.57 -11.84 20.50
C ILE A 32 -6.63 -12.87 19.88
N PRO A 33 -7.14 -14.02 19.39
CA PRO A 33 -6.31 -15.02 18.73
C PRO A 33 -5.57 -14.50 17.49
N VAL A 34 -4.36 -15.02 17.28
CA VAL A 34 -3.47 -14.73 16.17
C VAL A 34 -2.91 -16.03 15.57
N ILE A 35 -2.98 -16.15 14.24
CA ILE A 35 -2.32 -17.23 13.48
C ILE A 35 -1.28 -16.61 12.56
N GLU A 36 -0.04 -17.05 12.69
CA GLU A 36 1.09 -16.58 11.90
C GLU A 36 1.42 -17.52 10.74
N VAL A 37 1.74 -16.94 9.59
CA VAL A 37 2.23 -17.66 8.41
C VAL A 37 3.51 -17.01 7.87
N ASP A 38 4.23 -17.74 7.01
CA ASP A 38 5.55 -17.29 6.54
C ASP A 38 5.48 -16.15 5.53
N ASN A 39 4.46 -16.12 4.67
CA ASN A 39 4.40 -15.19 3.54
C ASN A 39 2.97 -14.84 3.11
N PHE A 40 2.86 -13.82 2.26
CA PHE A 40 1.58 -13.26 1.80
C PHE A 40 0.73 -14.25 0.97
N PRO A 41 1.29 -15.07 0.06
CA PRO A 41 0.55 -16.15 -0.58
C PRO A 41 -0.04 -17.19 0.38
N ALA A 42 0.73 -17.61 1.40
CA ALA A 42 0.27 -18.52 2.44
C ALA A 42 -0.85 -17.90 3.29
N LEU A 43 -0.77 -16.59 3.55
CA LEU A 43 -1.81 -15.84 4.26
C LEU A 43 -3.14 -15.87 3.49
N GLY A 44 -3.09 -15.61 2.18
CA GLY A 44 -4.27 -15.70 1.32
C GLY A 44 -4.83 -17.11 1.24
N LYS A 45 -3.96 -18.14 1.20
CA LYS A 45 -4.38 -19.55 1.19
C LYS A 45 -5.12 -19.93 2.48
N LEU A 46 -4.57 -19.57 3.64
CA LEU A 46 -5.22 -19.80 4.94
C LEU A 46 -6.60 -19.12 5.00
N ALA A 47 -6.69 -17.85 4.61
CA ALA A 47 -7.97 -17.14 4.56
C ALA A 47 -8.97 -17.80 3.60
N ALA A 48 -8.51 -18.30 2.45
CA ALA A 48 -9.36 -18.96 1.45
C ALA A 48 -9.90 -20.30 1.96
N LEU A 49 -9.04 -21.16 2.52
CA LEU A 49 -9.44 -22.44 3.10
C LEU A 49 -10.43 -22.23 4.26
N ARG A 50 -10.14 -21.28 5.17
CA ARG A 50 -11.02 -20.98 6.28
C ARG A 50 -12.39 -20.47 5.84
N PHE A 51 -12.42 -19.65 4.78
CA PHE A 51 -13.67 -19.20 4.17
C PHE A 51 -14.47 -20.36 3.57
N LEU A 52 -13.83 -21.24 2.80
CA LEU A 52 -14.50 -22.40 2.18
C LEU A 52 -15.06 -23.37 3.22
N GLU A 53 -14.30 -23.64 4.29
CA GLU A 53 -14.77 -24.41 5.45
C GLU A 53 -16.02 -23.75 6.08
N TRP A 54 -16.02 -22.43 6.25
CA TRP A 54 -17.19 -21.73 6.79
C TRP A 54 -18.40 -21.83 5.85
N VAL A 55 -18.21 -21.71 4.54
CA VAL A 55 -19.30 -21.78 3.54
C VAL A 55 -19.94 -23.17 3.48
N GLN A 56 -19.19 -24.26 3.66
CA GLN A 56 -19.79 -25.61 3.73
C GLN A 56 -20.82 -25.70 4.87
N HIS A 57 -20.48 -25.14 6.02
CA HIS A 57 -21.38 -25.13 7.18
C HIS A 57 -22.49 -24.05 7.08
N ASN A 58 -22.32 -23.05 6.21
CA ASN A 58 -23.21 -21.89 6.09
C ASN A 58 -23.56 -21.57 4.63
N PRO A 59 -24.25 -22.48 3.90
CA PRO A 59 -24.44 -22.35 2.45
C PRO A 59 -25.36 -21.20 2.03
N GLU A 60 -26.12 -20.58 2.96
CA GLU A 60 -26.90 -19.35 2.74
C GLU A 60 -26.43 -18.18 3.63
N GLY A 61 -25.20 -18.28 4.14
CA GLY A 61 -24.63 -17.31 5.06
C GLY A 61 -24.45 -15.93 4.44
N ILE A 62 -24.33 -14.92 5.32
CA ILE A 62 -24.08 -13.53 4.94
C ILE A 62 -22.59 -13.25 5.06
N ILE A 63 -21.99 -12.81 3.96
CA ILE A 63 -20.56 -12.58 3.84
C ILE A 63 -20.29 -11.11 3.55
N SER A 64 -19.16 -10.62 4.05
CA SER A 64 -18.63 -9.30 3.76
C SER A 64 -17.13 -9.42 3.55
N LEU A 65 -16.67 -9.10 2.35
CA LEU A 65 -15.28 -9.30 1.91
C LEU A 65 -14.63 -7.95 1.55
N PRO A 66 -13.31 -7.79 1.75
CA PRO A 66 -12.65 -6.51 1.57
C PRO A 66 -12.31 -6.25 0.10
N THR A 67 -11.94 -5.01 -0.24
CA THR A 67 -11.48 -4.65 -1.59
C THR A 67 -9.99 -4.27 -1.58
N GLY A 68 -9.45 -3.92 -2.74
CA GLY A 68 -8.06 -3.48 -2.90
C GLY A 68 -7.07 -4.63 -3.12
N LYS A 69 -5.79 -4.38 -2.81
CA LYS A 69 -4.67 -5.32 -3.03
C LYS A 69 -4.59 -6.42 -1.95
N THR A 70 -4.95 -6.10 -0.71
CA THR A 70 -4.83 -7.02 0.43
C THR A 70 -5.49 -8.39 0.24
N PRO A 71 -6.71 -8.52 -0.33
CA PRO A 71 -7.34 -9.82 -0.56
C PRO A 71 -6.89 -10.55 -1.83
N GLU A 72 -5.86 -10.10 -2.55
CA GLU A 72 -5.42 -10.69 -3.82
C GLU A 72 -5.25 -12.21 -3.75
N HIS A 73 -4.38 -12.70 -2.87
CA HIS A 73 -4.11 -14.13 -2.77
C HIS A 73 -5.32 -14.90 -2.25
N PHE A 74 -6.13 -14.30 -1.39
CA PHE A 74 -7.41 -14.89 -0.97
C PHE A 74 -8.32 -15.14 -2.19
N ILE A 75 -8.50 -14.14 -3.06
CA ILE A 75 -9.31 -14.26 -4.28
C ILE A 75 -8.72 -15.32 -5.22
N LYS A 76 -7.40 -15.29 -5.45
CA LYS A 76 -6.70 -16.25 -6.31
C LYS A 76 -6.89 -17.69 -5.80
N TRP A 77 -6.74 -17.93 -4.50
CA TRP A 77 -6.89 -19.27 -3.91
C TRP A 77 -8.34 -19.76 -3.90
N VAL A 78 -9.30 -18.93 -3.50
CA VAL A 78 -10.73 -19.31 -3.59
C VAL A 78 -11.10 -19.68 -5.02
N THR A 79 -10.69 -18.86 -5.99
CA THR A 79 -10.93 -19.13 -7.42
C THR A 79 -10.26 -20.43 -7.86
N HIS A 80 -9.02 -20.67 -7.45
CA HIS A 80 -8.29 -21.90 -7.74
C HIS A 80 -9.04 -23.13 -7.23
N TYR A 81 -9.45 -23.13 -5.96
CA TYR A 81 -10.17 -24.26 -5.36
C TYR A 81 -11.52 -24.49 -6.04
N LEU A 82 -12.30 -23.44 -6.29
CA LEU A 82 -13.61 -23.57 -6.96
C LEU A 82 -13.50 -24.09 -8.40
N GLN A 83 -12.45 -23.70 -9.15
CA GLN A 83 -12.26 -24.14 -10.54
C GLN A 83 -11.66 -25.53 -10.66
N LYS A 84 -10.83 -25.94 -9.69
CA LYS A 84 -10.07 -27.20 -9.74
C LYS A 84 -10.50 -28.19 -8.66
N TRP A 85 -11.71 -28.04 -8.11
CA TRP A 85 -12.24 -28.80 -6.98
C TRP A 85 -12.07 -30.32 -7.14
N ASP A 86 -12.35 -30.86 -8.33
CA ASP A 86 -12.31 -32.30 -8.60
C ASP A 86 -10.92 -32.85 -8.93
N THR A 87 -9.90 -32.00 -9.02
CA THR A 87 -8.53 -32.46 -9.32
C THR A 87 -7.91 -33.15 -8.09
N ALA A 88 -7.17 -34.23 -8.31
CA ALA A 88 -6.55 -34.99 -7.22
C ALA A 88 -5.68 -34.13 -6.29
N ALA A 89 -4.93 -33.17 -6.86
CA ALA A 89 -4.08 -32.27 -6.09
C ALA A 89 -4.87 -31.33 -5.16
N VAL A 90 -5.99 -30.76 -5.64
CA VAL A 90 -6.84 -29.90 -4.82
C VAL A 90 -7.57 -30.69 -3.76
N ARG A 91 -8.13 -31.86 -4.10
CA ARG A 91 -8.82 -32.71 -3.12
C ARG A 91 -7.89 -33.10 -1.96
N ALA A 92 -6.66 -33.51 -2.27
CA ALA A 92 -5.66 -33.83 -1.25
C ALA A 92 -5.31 -32.62 -0.36
N ASP A 93 -5.21 -31.42 -0.95
CA ASP A 93 -4.91 -30.19 -0.19
C ASP A 93 -6.09 -29.77 0.72
N LEU A 94 -7.34 -29.96 0.26
CA LEU A 94 -8.55 -29.74 1.06
C LEU A 94 -8.65 -30.72 2.23
N GLU A 95 -8.46 -32.02 1.98
CA GLU A 95 -8.46 -33.08 3.00
C GLU A 95 -7.36 -32.83 4.05
N ALA A 96 -6.15 -32.48 3.60
CA ALA A 96 -5.04 -32.15 4.49
C ALA A 96 -5.33 -30.91 5.36
N SER A 97 -6.23 -30.03 4.91
CA SER A 97 -6.67 -28.84 5.63
C SER A 97 -7.95 -29.06 6.45
N GLY A 98 -8.49 -30.29 6.49
CA GLY A 98 -9.71 -30.63 7.22
C GLY A 98 -11.02 -30.20 6.54
N ILE A 99 -10.99 -29.89 5.23
CA ILE A 99 -12.18 -29.55 4.43
C ILE A 99 -12.65 -30.79 3.70
N ASP A 100 -13.95 -31.09 3.73
CA ASP A 100 -14.52 -32.25 3.01
C ASP A 100 -14.54 -31.98 1.50
N PRO A 101 -13.72 -32.67 0.67
CA PRO A 101 -13.74 -32.47 -0.78
C PRO A 101 -14.97 -33.07 -1.46
N ALA A 102 -15.77 -33.89 -0.77
CA ALA A 102 -17.02 -34.44 -1.31
C ALA A 102 -18.13 -33.38 -1.38
N GLU A 103 -18.07 -32.34 -0.55
CA GLU A 103 -19.09 -31.29 -0.49
C GLU A 103 -18.57 -29.97 -1.07
N GLN A 104 -18.86 -29.68 -2.34
CA GLN A 104 -18.44 -28.41 -2.92
C GLN A 104 -19.23 -27.22 -2.32
N PRO A 105 -18.54 -26.14 -1.85
CA PRO A 105 -19.17 -24.96 -1.27
C PRO A 105 -20.22 -24.31 -2.17
N ARG A 106 -21.41 -24.05 -1.62
CA ARG A 106 -22.55 -23.48 -2.35
C ARG A 106 -22.47 -21.96 -2.46
N MET A 107 -21.56 -21.46 -3.31
CA MET A 107 -21.29 -20.02 -3.45
C MET A 107 -22.52 -19.18 -3.84
N TRP A 108 -23.37 -19.67 -4.75
CA TRP A 108 -24.58 -18.96 -5.20
C TRP A 108 -25.63 -18.76 -4.09
N GLY A 109 -25.52 -19.54 -3.01
CA GLY A 109 -26.40 -19.46 -1.86
C GLY A 109 -26.15 -18.23 -0.98
N LEU A 110 -24.90 -17.75 -0.96
CA LEU A 110 -24.43 -16.68 -0.09
C LEU A 110 -25.08 -15.33 -0.39
N ARG A 111 -25.26 -14.53 0.66
CA ARG A 111 -25.65 -13.12 0.55
C ARG A 111 -24.43 -12.24 0.76
N PHE A 112 -24.18 -11.31 -0.14
CA PHE A 112 -23.01 -10.44 -0.09
C PHE A 112 -23.40 -9.06 0.45
N VAL A 113 -22.63 -8.53 1.40
CA VAL A 113 -22.75 -7.15 1.89
C VAL A 113 -21.47 -6.40 1.56
N GLN A 114 -21.59 -5.27 0.84
CA GLN A 114 -20.45 -4.38 0.59
C GLN A 114 -20.08 -3.60 1.86
N ILE A 115 -18.78 -3.55 2.17
CA ILE A 115 -18.22 -2.85 3.33
C ILE A 115 -18.32 -1.33 3.14
N ASP A 116 -17.82 -0.84 2.01
CA ASP A 116 -17.63 0.59 1.79
C ASP A 116 -17.55 0.97 0.30
N GLU A 117 -17.66 2.28 0.04
CA GLU A 117 -17.52 2.90 -1.28
C GLU A 117 -17.10 4.37 -1.14
N PHE A 118 -16.28 4.88 -2.08
CA PHE A 118 -15.99 6.31 -2.15
C PHE A 118 -17.23 7.11 -2.50
N TYR A 119 -17.35 8.34 -2.01
CA TYR A 119 -18.52 9.18 -2.24
C TYR A 119 -18.15 10.63 -2.65
N PRO A 120 -18.75 11.16 -3.73
CA PRO A 120 -19.49 10.40 -4.75
C PRO A 120 -18.52 9.56 -5.60
N ILE A 121 -18.96 8.45 -6.19
CA ILE A 121 -18.18 7.75 -7.23
C ILE A 121 -19.13 7.04 -8.18
N ASN A 122 -18.84 7.08 -9.48
CA ASN A 122 -19.68 6.41 -10.47
C ASN A 122 -19.35 4.91 -10.49
N PRO A 123 -20.34 4.00 -10.30
CA PRO A 123 -20.12 2.56 -10.23
C PRO A 123 -19.60 1.94 -11.54
N THR A 124 -19.65 2.66 -12.67
CA THR A 124 -19.05 2.21 -13.93
C THR A 124 -17.55 2.47 -14.00
N GLN A 125 -16.98 3.26 -13.08
CA GLN A 125 -15.56 3.51 -13.03
C GLN A 125 -14.83 2.27 -12.49
N VAL A 126 -13.69 1.94 -13.11
CA VAL A 126 -12.94 0.70 -12.82
C VAL A 126 -12.34 0.72 -11.41
N ASN A 127 -12.09 1.92 -10.87
CA ASN A 127 -11.59 2.16 -9.52
C ASN A 127 -12.69 2.29 -8.45
N SER A 128 -13.97 2.06 -8.79
CA SER A 128 -15.03 1.92 -7.78
C SER A 128 -15.00 0.55 -7.12
N PHE A 129 -15.35 0.48 -5.83
CA PHE A 129 -15.44 -0.79 -5.13
C PHE A 129 -16.62 -1.62 -5.62
N TYR A 130 -17.69 -0.98 -6.10
CA TYR A 130 -18.79 -1.62 -6.80
C TYR A 130 -18.27 -2.43 -8.01
N HIS A 131 -17.46 -1.80 -8.88
CA HIS A 131 -16.87 -2.49 -10.03
C HIS A 131 -15.96 -3.63 -9.60
N TYR A 132 -15.11 -3.41 -8.59
CA TYR A 132 -14.25 -4.45 -8.01
C TYR A 132 -15.05 -5.68 -7.57
N ILE A 133 -16.10 -5.48 -6.75
CA ILE A 133 -16.93 -6.55 -6.19
C ILE A 133 -17.66 -7.31 -7.31
N GLN A 134 -18.23 -6.60 -8.28
CA GLN A 134 -18.89 -7.21 -9.43
C GLN A 134 -17.93 -8.12 -10.21
N HIS A 135 -16.69 -7.67 -10.41
CA HIS A 135 -15.70 -8.42 -11.17
C HIS A 135 -15.12 -9.62 -10.40
N PHE A 136 -14.56 -9.38 -9.21
CA PHE A 136 -13.79 -10.39 -8.48
C PHE A 136 -14.64 -11.32 -7.61
N TYR A 137 -15.72 -10.82 -7.02
CA TYR A 137 -16.56 -11.64 -6.12
C TYR A 137 -17.80 -12.16 -6.82
N ILE A 138 -18.66 -11.29 -7.35
CA ILE A 138 -19.93 -11.72 -7.94
C ILE A 138 -19.68 -12.65 -9.12
N ARG A 139 -18.89 -12.21 -10.12
CA ARG A 139 -18.52 -13.06 -11.26
C ARG A 139 -17.48 -14.11 -10.89
N GLY A 140 -16.41 -13.71 -10.19
CA GLY A 140 -15.28 -14.60 -9.88
C GLY A 140 -15.67 -15.80 -9.00
N PHE A 141 -16.49 -15.59 -7.97
CA PHE A 141 -16.96 -16.66 -7.07
C PHE A 141 -18.33 -17.23 -7.48
N LYS A 142 -18.93 -16.74 -8.57
CA LYS A 142 -20.26 -17.15 -9.04
C LYS A 142 -21.36 -16.95 -7.99
N LEU A 143 -21.33 -15.81 -7.29
CA LEU A 143 -22.39 -15.41 -6.36
C LEU A 143 -23.63 -14.98 -7.14
N ASP A 144 -24.83 -15.11 -6.53
CA ASP A 144 -26.06 -14.59 -7.13
C ASP A 144 -26.09 -13.05 -6.99
N PRO A 145 -26.08 -12.27 -8.09
CA PRO A 145 -26.14 -10.81 -8.02
C PRO A 145 -27.39 -10.29 -7.31
N LYS A 146 -28.50 -11.05 -7.31
CA LYS A 146 -29.75 -10.66 -6.62
C LYS A 146 -29.67 -10.79 -5.11
N LYS A 147 -28.68 -11.54 -4.60
CA LYS A 147 -28.39 -11.69 -3.17
C LYS A 147 -27.29 -10.74 -2.69
N ALA A 148 -26.82 -9.83 -3.54
CA ALA A 148 -25.84 -8.82 -3.18
C ALA A 148 -26.52 -7.52 -2.75
N LEU A 149 -26.18 -7.06 -1.54
CA LEU A 149 -26.48 -5.73 -1.04
C LEU A 149 -25.23 -4.86 -1.29
N LEU A 150 -25.31 -4.01 -2.32
CA LEU A 150 -24.21 -3.14 -2.76
C LEU A 150 -24.55 -1.67 -2.51
N LEU A 151 -23.52 -0.89 -2.21
CA LEU A 151 -23.65 0.55 -1.99
C LEU A 151 -23.90 1.28 -3.31
N ASN A 152 -24.77 2.29 -3.26
CA ASN A 152 -25.05 3.19 -4.38
C ASN A 152 -24.52 4.59 -4.03
N ALA A 153 -23.28 4.87 -4.42
CA ALA A 153 -22.62 6.15 -4.12
C ALA A 153 -22.76 7.21 -5.22
N TRP A 154 -23.54 6.96 -6.28
CA TRP A 154 -23.69 7.87 -7.42
C TRP A 154 -25.08 8.50 -7.53
N THR A 155 -26.13 7.70 -7.36
CA THR A 155 -27.52 8.18 -7.59
C THR A 155 -28.29 8.38 -6.30
N THR A 156 -27.81 7.84 -5.17
CA THR A 156 -28.46 7.99 -3.87
C THR A 156 -28.55 9.45 -3.47
N GLY A 157 -29.76 9.87 -3.08
CA GLY A 157 -30.05 11.24 -2.66
C GLY A 157 -30.14 12.26 -3.79
N MET A 158 -29.72 11.93 -5.01
CA MET A 158 -29.69 12.87 -6.13
C MET A 158 -31.11 13.28 -6.57
N PRO A 159 -31.35 14.59 -6.83
CA PRO A 159 -32.56 15.03 -7.50
C PRO A 159 -32.68 14.43 -8.91
N ALA A 160 -33.92 14.26 -9.40
CA ALA A 160 -34.17 13.70 -10.72
C ALA A 160 -33.48 14.53 -11.82
N GLY A 161 -32.69 13.86 -12.66
CA GLY A 161 -31.97 14.49 -13.78
C GLY A 161 -30.67 15.21 -13.40
N MET A 162 -30.28 15.22 -12.12
CA MET A 162 -29.01 15.79 -11.65
C MET A 162 -27.96 14.71 -11.40
N THR A 163 -26.69 15.09 -11.50
CA THR A 163 -25.55 14.22 -11.19
C THR A 163 -24.75 14.77 -10.01
N PRO A 164 -23.95 13.92 -9.32
CA PRO A 164 -23.07 14.40 -8.27
C PRO A 164 -22.16 15.55 -8.70
N ASP A 165 -21.68 15.57 -9.95
CA ASP A 165 -20.82 16.65 -10.47
C ASP A 165 -21.51 18.03 -10.44
N THR A 166 -22.83 18.05 -10.61
CA THR A 166 -23.63 19.29 -10.55
C THR A 166 -23.92 19.74 -9.12
N ILE A 167 -24.03 18.79 -8.17
CA ILE A 167 -24.34 19.08 -6.77
C ILE A 167 -23.07 19.37 -5.97
N PHE A 168 -22.00 18.64 -6.22
CA PHE A 168 -20.71 18.72 -5.52
C PHE A 168 -19.60 19.09 -6.51
N PRO A 169 -19.48 20.38 -6.89
CA PRO A 169 -18.40 20.84 -7.75
C PRO A 169 -17.03 20.45 -7.18
N ASN A 170 -16.13 20.00 -8.06
CA ASN A 170 -14.80 19.50 -7.71
C ASN A 170 -14.80 18.31 -6.74
N ASP A 171 -15.90 17.54 -6.69
CA ASP A 171 -16.09 16.40 -5.80
C ASP A 171 -16.06 16.75 -4.30
N ILE A 172 -16.23 18.03 -3.94
CA ILE A 172 -16.18 18.48 -2.55
C ILE A 172 -17.57 18.34 -1.91
N VAL A 173 -17.64 17.48 -0.89
CA VAL A 173 -18.84 17.27 -0.07
C VAL A 173 -18.64 17.90 1.31
N ASP A 174 -19.29 19.03 1.57
CA ASP A 174 -19.18 19.74 2.86
C ASP A 174 -20.12 19.14 3.92
N LEU A 175 -19.59 18.23 4.75
CA LEU A 175 -20.35 17.61 5.84
C LEU A 175 -20.80 18.60 6.93
N SER A 176 -20.25 19.82 6.98
CA SER A 176 -20.72 20.83 7.95
C SER A 176 -22.17 21.27 7.68
N LEU A 177 -22.67 21.08 6.45
CA LEU A 177 -24.07 21.33 6.08
C LEU A 177 -25.10 20.48 6.85
N ARG A 178 -24.66 19.42 7.54
CA ARG A 178 -25.50 18.67 8.48
C ARG A 178 -25.94 19.52 9.69
N THR A 179 -25.10 20.46 10.12
CA THR A 179 -25.36 21.26 11.33
C THR A 179 -25.53 22.74 11.04
N ARG A 180 -24.86 23.28 10.03
CA ARG A 180 -24.98 24.69 9.65
C ARG A 180 -26.10 24.92 8.63
N HIS A 181 -26.54 26.18 8.53
CA HIS A 181 -27.46 26.59 7.46
C HIS A 181 -26.71 26.84 6.14
N GLY A 182 -27.38 26.49 5.04
CA GLY A 182 -26.95 26.84 3.69
C GLY A 182 -27.12 28.34 3.42
N LYS A 183 -26.15 28.94 2.72
CA LYS A 183 -26.11 30.35 2.33
C LYS A 183 -26.55 30.58 0.90
N THR A 184 -26.44 29.56 0.05
CA THR A 184 -26.76 29.61 -1.38
C THR A 184 -27.76 28.51 -1.72
N HIS A 185 -28.46 28.66 -2.85
CA HIS A 185 -29.35 27.61 -3.35
C HIS A 185 -28.62 26.25 -3.52
N LEU A 186 -27.38 26.28 -4.01
CA LEU A 186 -26.56 25.08 -4.15
C LEU A 186 -26.28 24.43 -2.78
N GLU A 187 -25.95 25.21 -1.74
CA GLU A 187 -25.73 24.66 -0.40
C GLU A 187 -26.99 24.03 0.21
N TYR A 188 -28.18 24.58 -0.09
CA TYR A 188 -29.46 23.96 0.32
C TYR A 188 -29.69 22.62 -0.40
N LEU A 189 -29.41 22.54 -1.70
CA LEU A 189 -29.49 21.29 -2.46
C LEU A 189 -28.47 20.26 -1.95
N GLN A 190 -27.22 20.66 -1.72
CA GLN A 190 -26.17 19.82 -1.16
C GLN A 190 -26.59 19.24 0.20
N ARG A 191 -27.16 20.08 1.07
CA ARG A 191 -27.68 19.64 2.36
C ARG A 191 -28.78 18.59 2.21
N GLU A 192 -29.78 18.83 1.36
CA GLU A 192 -30.87 17.88 1.13
C GLU A 192 -30.34 16.52 0.63
N VAL A 193 -29.35 16.55 -0.27
CA VAL A 193 -28.68 15.34 -0.76
C VAL A 193 -27.95 14.61 0.36
N ILE A 194 -27.18 15.32 1.19
CA ILE A 194 -26.46 14.72 2.33
C ILE A 194 -27.45 14.06 3.31
N GLU A 195 -28.56 14.72 3.64
CA GLU A 195 -29.59 14.17 4.52
C GLU A 195 -30.22 12.88 3.94
N LYS A 196 -30.45 12.81 2.62
CA LYS A 196 -30.93 11.60 1.95
C LYS A 196 -29.90 10.48 1.92
N VAL A 197 -28.61 10.80 1.79
CA VAL A 197 -27.53 9.81 1.90
C VAL A 197 -27.45 9.25 3.32
N ASP A 198 -27.65 10.09 4.33
CA ASP A 198 -27.70 9.64 5.73
C ASP A 198 -28.88 8.68 5.97
N GLN A 199 -30.06 8.99 5.43
CA GLN A 199 -31.22 8.08 5.45
C GLN A 199 -30.94 6.76 4.71
N TYR A 200 -30.25 6.82 3.58
CA TYR A 200 -29.82 5.61 2.86
C TYR A 200 -28.86 4.75 3.68
N CYS A 201 -27.92 5.36 4.41
CA CYS A 201 -27.03 4.64 5.32
C CYS A 201 -27.82 3.93 6.42
N THR A 202 -28.84 4.57 7.00
CA THR A 202 -29.75 3.92 7.96
C THR A 202 -30.50 2.75 7.34
N TRP A 203 -31.07 2.91 6.14
CA TRP A 203 -31.74 1.83 5.42
C TRP A 203 -30.81 0.63 5.15
N TYR A 204 -29.55 0.91 4.78
CA TYR A 204 -28.54 -0.12 4.52
C TYR A 204 -28.20 -0.90 5.79
N GLU A 205 -27.99 -0.20 6.91
CA GLU A 205 -27.80 -0.79 8.24
C GLU A 205 -28.97 -1.70 8.65
N GLU A 206 -30.20 -1.20 8.52
CA GLU A 206 -31.41 -1.95 8.84
C GLU A 206 -31.52 -3.23 8.00
N ARG A 207 -31.17 -3.16 6.72
CA ARG A 207 -31.19 -4.33 5.84
C ARG A 207 -30.22 -5.40 6.31
N ILE A 208 -29.01 -5.01 6.72
CA ILE A 208 -28.01 -5.95 7.27
C ILE A 208 -28.55 -6.62 8.55
N ARG A 209 -29.11 -5.82 9.47
CA ARG A 209 -29.68 -6.34 10.73
C ARG A 209 -30.88 -7.26 10.50
N GLN A 210 -31.77 -6.93 9.57
CA GLN A 210 -32.91 -7.77 9.19
C GLN A 210 -32.50 -9.12 8.60
N MET A 211 -31.33 -9.20 7.96
CA MET A 211 -30.77 -10.47 7.50
C MET A 211 -30.14 -11.30 8.64
N GLY A 212 -30.03 -10.75 9.86
CA GLY A 212 -29.41 -11.42 11.01
C GLY A 212 -27.97 -10.97 11.28
N GLY A 213 -27.47 -9.96 10.57
CA GLY A 213 -26.08 -9.51 10.65
C GLY A 213 -25.13 -10.32 9.76
N ILE A 214 -23.87 -9.89 9.74
CA ILE A 214 -22.83 -10.56 8.95
C ILE A 214 -22.44 -11.87 9.64
N GLY A 215 -22.32 -12.97 8.89
CA GLY A 215 -21.89 -14.27 9.43
C GLY A 215 -20.39 -14.50 9.27
N PHE A 216 -19.83 -14.05 8.15
CA PHE A 216 -18.40 -14.10 7.87
C PHE A 216 -17.91 -12.74 7.40
N PHE A 217 -16.95 -12.18 8.12
CA PHE A 217 -16.32 -10.91 7.78
C PHE A 217 -14.82 -11.14 7.53
N LEU A 218 -14.35 -10.84 6.34
CA LEU A 218 -12.92 -10.75 6.04
C LEU A 218 -12.55 -9.27 5.86
N GLY A 219 -11.51 -8.83 6.53
CA GLY A 219 -11.01 -7.47 6.45
C GLY A 219 -9.50 -7.41 6.38
N GLY A 220 -8.98 -6.29 5.85
CA GLY A 220 -7.61 -5.86 6.13
C GLY A 220 -7.56 -4.93 7.35
N ILE A 221 -6.36 -4.58 7.77
CA ILE A 221 -6.14 -3.52 8.77
C ILE A 221 -5.39 -2.33 8.17
N GLY A 222 -5.93 -1.14 8.41
CA GLY A 222 -5.33 0.13 8.04
C GLY A 222 -4.05 0.47 8.82
N PRO A 223 -3.25 1.45 8.37
CA PRO A 223 -2.06 1.91 9.09
C PRO A 223 -2.34 2.49 10.49
N ASP A 224 -3.57 2.95 10.74
CA ASP A 224 -4.06 3.53 11.99
C ASP A 224 -4.98 2.57 12.79
N GLY A 225 -5.09 1.31 12.34
CA GLY A 225 -5.89 0.28 13.00
C GLY A 225 -7.34 0.22 12.54
N HIS A 226 -7.69 0.91 11.44
CA HIS A 226 -9.03 0.86 10.88
C HIS A 226 -9.40 -0.48 10.24
N ILE A 227 -10.69 -0.76 10.20
CA ILE A 227 -11.33 -1.83 9.43
C ILE A 227 -12.45 -1.20 8.58
N GLY A 228 -12.47 -1.48 7.27
CA GLY A 228 -13.23 -0.66 6.31
C GLY A 228 -12.71 0.79 6.35
N PHE A 229 -13.57 1.80 6.33
CA PHE A 229 -13.17 3.19 6.60
C PHE A 229 -13.47 3.66 8.03
N ASN A 230 -13.51 2.75 8.99
CA ASN A 230 -13.64 3.10 10.40
C ASN A 230 -12.28 3.54 10.96
N VAL A 231 -11.83 4.74 10.56
CA VAL A 231 -10.54 5.35 10.92
C VAL A 231 -10.40 5.58 12.43
N LYS A 232 -9.16 5.79 12.88
CA LYS A 232 -8.84 6.16 14.27
C LYS A 232 -9.79 7.25 14.79
N GLY A 233 -10.39 6.99 15.96
CA GLY A 233 -11.42 7.82 16.57
C GLY A 233 -12.86 7.37 16.27
N SER A 234 -13.06 6.41 15.36
CA SER A 234 -14.37 5.83 15.10
C SER A 234 -14.93 5.11 16.33
N ASP A 235 -16.20 5.39 16.63
CA ASP A 235 -16.90 4.80 17.76
C ASP A 235 -17.15 3.29 17.53
N HIS A 236 -16.97 2.46 18.56
CA HIS A 236 -17.24 1.02 18.52
C HIS A 236 -18.73 0.71 18.30
N PHE A 237 -19.61 1.64 18.63
CA PHE A 237 -21.05 1.60 18.37
C PHE A 237 -21.46 2.24 17.03
N SER A 238 -20.48 2.64 16.21
CA SER A 238 -20.78 3.25 14.92
C SER A 238 -21.54 2.29 14.00
N THR A 239 -22.52 2.85 13.29
CA THR A 239 -23.28 2.17 12.22
C THR A 239 -22.80 2.62 10.85
N THR A 240 -23.44 2.08 9.81
CA THR A 240 -23.26 2.54 8.43
C THR A 240 -23.44 4.07 8.33
N ARG A 241 -22.48 4.77 7.70
CA ARG A 241 -22.47 6.24 7.63
C ARG A 241 -21.63 6.80 6.47
N LEU A 242 -21.95 8.03 6.06
CA LEU A 242 -21.09 8.89 5.24
C LEU A 242 -20.12 9.67 6.15
N THR A 243 -18.81 9.50 5.93
CA THR A 243 -17.75 10.09 6.76
C THR A 243 -16.54 10.54 5.95
N ALA A 244 -15.74 11.42 6.54
CA ALA A 244 -14.41 11.75 6.04
C ALA A 244 -13.37 10.71 6.48
N THR A 245 -12.26 10.65 5.74
CA THR A 245 -11.09 9.82 6.03
C THR A 245 -9.95 10.66 6.62
N ASN A 246 -9.03 10.04 7.36
CA ASN A 246 -7.79 10.70 7.79
C ASN A 246 -6.72 10.69 6.69
N TYR A 247 -5.62 11.42 6.93
CA TYR A 247 -4.52 11.56 5.97
C TYR A 247 -3.92 10.21 5.57
N GLU A 248 -3.72 9.31 6.53
CA GLU A 248 -3.12 8.01 6.31
C GLU A 248 -3.96 7.16 5.35
N THR A 249 -5.29 7.21 5.50
CA THR A 249 -6.22 6.51 4.61
C THR A 249 -6.32 7.18 3.24
N GLN A 250 -6.30 8.51 3.18
CA GLN A 250 -6.23 9.25 1.90
C GLN A 250 -4.96 8.92 1.12
N ALA A 251 -3.83 8.82 1.83
CA ALA A 251 -2.56 8.48 1.22
C ALA A 251 -2.51 7.02 0.74
N ALA A 252 -3.17 6.10 1.46
CA ALA A 252 -3.37 4.72 1.01
C ALA A 252 -4.22 4.65 -0.27
N ALA A 253 -5.31 5.42 -0.33
CA ALA A 253 -6.25 5.43 -1.45
C ALA A 253 -5.79 6.29 -2.65
N ALA A 254 -4.73 7.10 -2.48
CA ALA A 254 -4.25 8.02 -3.51
C ALA A 254 -3.90 7.32 -4.82
N SER A 255 -3.29 6.13 -4.75
CA SER A 255 -2.98 5.35 -5.95
C SER A 255 -4.25 4.96 -6.72
N ASP A 256 -5.30 4.53 -6.02
CA ASP A 256 -6.54 4.03 -6.63
C ASP A 256 -7.42 5.16 -7.17
N LEU A 257 -7.38 6.34 -6.53
CA LEU A 257 -8.18 7.50 -6.89
C LEU A 257 -7.50 8.45 -7.89
N GLY A 258 -6.26 8.18 -8.29
CA GLY A 258 -5.53 8.99 -9.26
C GLY A 258 -4.80 10.21 -8.67
N GLY A 259 -4.46 10.15 -7.38
CA GLY A 259 -3.59 11.10 -6.70
C GLY A 259 -4.14 11.58 -5.36
N ILE A 260 -3.22 12.08 -4.51
CA ILE A 260 -3.55 12.58 -3.17
C ILE A 260 -4.48 13.80 -3.20
N GLU A 261 -4.36 14.65 -4.24
CA GLU A 261 -5.23 15.82 -4.48
C GLU A 261 -6.71 15.40 -4.62
N ILE A 262 -6.97 14.24 -5.22
CA ILE A 262 -8.32 13.69 -5.39
C ILE A 262 -8.75 12.98 -4.11
N ALA A 263 -7.88 12.12 -3.56
CA ALA A 263 -8.21 11.33 -2.37
C ALA A 263 -8.55 12.20 -1.14
N ARG A 264 -7.93 13.37 -0.99
CA ARG A 264 -8.19 14.31 0.12
C ARG A 264 -9.62 14.86 0.13
N ASN A 265 -10.24 14.99 -1.05
CA ASN A 265 -11.57 15.58 -1.19
C ASN A 265 -12.68 14.52 -1.23
N ARG A 266 -12.34 13.24 -1.35
CA ARG A 266 -13.31 12.14 -1.40
C ARG A 266 -13.75 11.75 0.01
N LEU A 267 -15.06 11.73 0.22
CA LEU A 267 -15.66 11.08 1.39
C LEU A 267 -15.86 9.59 1.11
N VAL A 268 -16.35 8.87 2.11
CA VAL A 268 -16.65 7.44 2.02
C VAL A 268 -17.96 7.11 2.71
N ILE A 269 -18.73 6.19 2.13
CA ILE A 269 -19.79 5.48 2.82
C ILE A 269 -19.19 4.16 3.30
N THR A 270 -19.31 3.86 4.59
CA THR A 270 -18.76 2.63 5.19
C THR A 270 -19.75 2.04 6.18
N ILE A 271 -19.84 0.72 6.26
CA ILE A 271 -20.46 0.03 7.40
C ILE A 271 -19.68 0.36 8.67
N GLY A 272 -20.39 0.37 9.80
CA GLY A 272 -19.81 0.70 11.09
C GLY A 272 -19.19 -0.49 11.81
N LEU A 273 -18.45 -0.19 12.89
CA LEU A 273 -17.86 -1.22 13.74
C LEU A 273 -18.93 -2.05 14.48
N ASP A 274 -20.04 -1.43 14.85
CA ASP A 274 -21.17 -2.15 15.44
C ASP A 274 -21.86 -3.02 14.39
N THR A 275 -21.97 -2.55 13.15
CA THR A 275 -22.53 -3.32 12.03
C THR A 275 -21.76 -4.63 11.83
N ILE A 276 -20.42 -4.58 11.87
CA ILE A 276 -19.54 -5.75 11.73
C ILE A 276 -19.74 -6.74 12.89
N THR A 277 -19.94 -6.21 14.09
CA THR A 277 -19.98 -7.00 15.33
C THR A 277 -21.39 -7.26 15.87
N PHE A 278 -22.42 -6.89 15.10
CA PHE A 278 -23.82 -6.99 15.49
C PHE A 278 -24.24 -8.44 15.76
N ASN A 279 -23.79 -9.36 14.91
CA ASN A 279 -23.98 -10.79 15.12
C ASN A 279 -22.84 -11.32 16.03
N PRO A 280 -23.14 -11.80 17.26
CA PRO A 280 -22.11 -12.30 18.17
C PRO A 280 -21.36 -13.51 17.63
N GLU A 281 -21.96 -14.30 16.74
CA GLU A 281 -21.36 -15.48 16.13
C GLU A 281 -20.55 -15.16 14.86
N THR A 282 -20.33 -13.88 14.55
CA THR A 282 -19.58 -13.48 13.36
C THR A 282 -18.18 -14.06 13.36
N VAL A 283 -17.86 -14.81 12.31
CA VAL A 283 -16.49 -15.21 12.01
C VAL A 283 -15.76 -14.03 11.37
N ALA A 284 -15.22 -13.15 12.20
CA ALA A 284 -14.39 -12.02 11.76
C ALA A 284 -12.91 -12.43 11.65
N ILE A 285 -12.31 -12.22 10.49
CA ILE A 285 -10.89 -12.51 10.21
C ILE A 285 -10.26 -11.25 9.66
N ILE A 286 -9.18 -10.81 10.29
CA ILE A 286 -8.37 -9.69 9.80
C ILE A 286 -7.05 -10.22 9.26
N ILE A 287 -6.77 -9.96 7.98
CA ILE A 287 -5.52 -10.31 7.32
C ILE A 287 -4.54 -9.14 7.31
N ALA A 288 -3.28 -9.38 7.67
CA ALA A 288 -2.22 -8.38 7.58
C ALA A 288 -0.87 -8.98 7.22
N ALA A 289 -0.13 -8.30 6.34
CA ALA A 289 1.19 -8.72 5.91
C ALA A 289 2.21 -7.60 6.08
N GLY A 290 3.47 -8.01 6.27
CA GLY A 290 4.63 -7.12 6.22
C GLY A 290 4.92 -6.34 7.50
N GLU A 291 6.19 -5.97 7.67
CA GLU A 291 6.69 -5.37 8.90
C GLU A 291 6.12 -3.97 9.20
N ALA A 292 5.73 -3.22 8.18
CA ALA A 292 5.13 -1.91 8.36
C ALA A 292 3.75 -1.97 9.04
N LYS A 293 3.11 -3.15 9.13
CA LYS A 293 1.91 -3.39 9.94
C LYS A 293 2.21 -3.79 11.38
N ALA A 294 3.46 -4.05 11.76
CA ALA A 294 3.74 -4.68 13.05
C ALA A 294 3.31 -3.83 14.26
N LYS A 295 3.50 -2.51 14.20
CA LYS A 295 3.09 -1.60 15.29
C LYS A 295 1.57 -1.57 15.47
N VAL A 296 0.82 -1.50 14.37
CA VAL A 296 -0.64 -1.45 14.42
C VAL A 296 -1.24 -2.80 14.82
N ILE A 297 -0.64 -3.90 14.37
CA ILE A 297 -1.03 -5.25 14.79
C ILE A 297 -0.78 -5.45 16.28
N GLN A 298 0.39 -5.07 16.78
CA GLN A 298 0.67 -5.11 18.22
C GLN A 298 -0.40 -4.34 19.01
N ALA A 299 -0.70 -3.11 18.59
CA ALA A 299 -1.72 -2.32 19.26
C ALA A 299 -3.12 -2.96 19.21
N ALA A 300 -3.53 -3.48 18.04
CA ALA A 300 -4.84 -4.10 17.87
C ALA A 300 -4.99 -5.44 18.62
N VAL A 301 -3.90 -6.16 18.85
CA VAL A 301 -3.89 -7.47 19.51
C VAL A 301 -3.69 -7.35 21.03
N GLU A 302 -2.81 -6.46 21.50
CA GLU A 302 -2.34 -6.45 22.89
C GLU A 302 -2.97 -5.36 23.76
N GLN A 303 -3.43 -4.25 23.17
CA GLN A 303 -4.02 -3.15 23.95
C GLN A 303 -5.48 -3.43 24.32
N GLU A 304 -5.96 -2.75 25.36
CA GLU A 304 -7.37 -2.77 25.72
C GLU A 304 -8.24 -2.09 24.65
N ALA A 305 -9.52 -2.46 24.63
CA ALA A 305 -10.49 -1.92 23.67
C ALA A 305 -10.54 -0.39 23.69
N SER A 306 -10.30 0.23 22.53
CA SER A 306 -10.19 1.69 22.39
C SER A 306 -10.53 2.15 20.98
N ASN A 307 -11.12 3.34 20.85
CA ASN A 307 -11.33 4.00 19.56
C ASN A 307 -10.02 4.52 18.94
N ALA A 308 -8.91 4.55 19.70
CA ALA A 308 -7.58 4.84 19.17
C ALA A 308 -7.10 3.76 18.18
N TYR A 309 -7.56 2.52 18.36
CA TYR A 309 -7.30 1.37 17.49
C TYR A 309 -8.63 0.67 17.20
N PRO A 310 -9.38 1.13 16.17
CA PRO A 310 -10.73 0.67 15.85
C PRO A 310 -10.90 -0.85 15.80
N ALA A 311 -9.88 -1.57 15.30
CA ALA A 311 -9.88 -3.04 15.22
C ALA A 311 -10.06 -3.76 16.57
N THR A 312 -9.78 -3.10 17.70
CA THR A 312 -10.01 -3.66 19.04
C THR A 312 -11.48 -3.91 19.36
N VAL A 313 -12.43 -3.37 18.58
CA VAL A 313 -13.86 -3.71 18.70
C VAL A 313 -14.11 -5.22 18.55
N LEU A 314 -13.23 -5.93 17.83
CA LEU A 314 -13.35 -7.36 17.57
C LEU A 314 -13.07 -8.22 18.80
N HIS A 315 -12.46 -7.69 19.87
CA HIS A 315 -12.17 -8.45 21.10
C HIS A 315 -13.42 -9.04 21.76
N LYS A 316 -14.60 -8.46 21.49
CA LYS A 316 -15.88 -8.95 22.01
C LYS A 316 -16.45 -10.16 21.26
N LEU A 317 -15.96 -10.44 20.05
CA LEU A 317 -16.44 -11.56 19.24
C LEU A 317 -15.66 -12.83 19.60
N PRO A 318 -16.32 -13.91 20.05
CA PRO A 318 -15.67 -15.15 20.49
C PRO A 318 -14.90 -15.84 19.36
N HIS A 319 -15.35 -15.64 18.12
CA HIS A 319 -14.68 -16.21 16.98
C HIS A 319 -13.56 -15.31 16.49
N ALA A 320 -13.60 -13.98 16.62
CA ALA A 320 -12.69 -13.10 15.87
C ALA A 320 -11.18 -13.42 16.03
N ARG A 321 -10.42 -13.27 14.95
CA ARG A 321 -8.97 -13.52 14.95
C ARG A 321 -8.20 -12.72 13.90
N PHE A 322 -6.88 -12.66 14.09
CA PHE A 322 -5.94 -12.10 13.12
C PHE A 322 -5.15 -13.21 12.43
N PHE A 323 -5.12 -13.19 11.10
CA PHE A 323 -4.18 -13.97 10.32
C PHE A 323 -3.09 -13.02 9.82
N ILE A 324 -1.84 -13.30 10.17
CA ILE A 324 -0.75 -12.36 9.90
C ILE A 324 0.48 -13.06 9.35
N THR A 325 1.32 -12.35 8.61
CA THR A 325 2.67 -12.86 8.36
C THR A 325 3.58 -12.66 9.58
N LYS A 326 4.62 -13.47 9.71
CA LYS A 326 5.66 -13.29 10.77
C LYS A 326 6.20 -11.86 10.82
N GLY A 327 6.36 -11.20 9.67
CA GLY A 327 6.77 -9.79 9.60
C GLY A 327 5.79 -8.85 10.30
N ALA A 328 4.48 -9.04 10.11
CA ALA A 328 3.44 -8.29 10.80
C ALA A 328 3.31 -8.67 12.29
N GLY A 329 3.71 -9.89 12.68
CA GLY A 329 3.73 -10.35 14.08
C GLY A 329 4.99 -9.96 14.86
N LYS A 330 6.02 -9.40 14.22
CA LYS A 330 7.37 -9.25 14.81
C LYS A 330 7.49 -8.40 16.08
N LEU A 331 6.44 -7.63 16.41
CA LEU A 331 6.37 -6.80 17.61
C LEU A 331 5.43 -7.37 18.68
N LEU A 332 4.76 -8.49 18.43
CA LEU A 332 3.96 -9.18 19.45
C LEU A 332 4.89 -9.74 20.54
N ALA A 333 4.69 -9.27 21.77
CA ALA A 333 5.66 -9.41 22.85
C ALA A 333 5.89 -10.86 23.25
N GLU A 334 4.82 -11.64 23.45
CA GLU A 334 4.92 -13.05 23.87
C GLU A 334 5.48 -13.93 22.76
N ARG A 335 5.04 -13.70 21.52
CA ARG A 335 5.50 -14.47 20.35
C ARG A 335 6.97 -14.21 20.05
N ARG A 336 7.40 -12.94 20.11
CA ARG A 336 8.81 -12.56 19.97
C ARG A 336 9.67 -13.15 21.08
N PHE A 337 9.19 -13.11 22.33
CA PHE A 337 9.94 -13.69 23.45
C PHE A 337 10.15 -15.19 23.25
N GLU A 338 9.14 -15.93 22.79
CA GLU A 338 9.26 -17.35 22.47
C GLU A 338 10.26 -17.60 21.32
N ASP A 339 10.23 -16.80 20.25
CA ASP A 339 11.22 -16.91 19.16
C ASP A 339 12.64 -16.74 19.67
N VAL A 340 12.91 -15.65 20.39
CA VAL A 340 14.24 -15.34 20.91
C VAL A 340 14.71 -16.41 21.90
N LYS A 341 13.82 -16.91 22.75
CA LYS A 341 14.13 -17.95 23.73
C LYS A 341 14.59 -19.26 23.08
N ASN A 342 14.07 -19.56 21.89
CA ASN A 342 14.39 -20.77 21.15
C ASN A 342 15.67 -20.66 20.30
N MET A 343 16.32 -19.49 20.26
CA MET A 343 17.58 -19.29 19.55
C MET A 343 18.77 -19.77 20.39
N ASP A 344 19.59 -20.66 19.84
CA ASP A 344 20.83 -21.12 20.46
C ASP A 344 21.95 -21.29 19.41
N PRO A 345 23.04 -20.50 19.47
CA PRO A 345 23.30 -19.43 20.45
C PRO A 345 22.40 -18.21 20.24
N LEU A 346 22.24 -17.38 21.29
CA LEU A 346 21.55 -16.09 21.19
C LEU A 346 22.33 -15.14 20.27
N PRO A 347 21.74 -14.63 19.17
CA PRO A 347 22.44 -13.71 18.28
C PRO A 347 22.69 -12.34 18.93
N ASP A 348 23.87 -11.76 18.68
CA ASP A 348 24.24 -10.41 19.13
C ASP A 348 23.19 -9.34 18.76
N LYS A 349 22.56 -9.47 17.59
CA LYS A 349 21.52 -8.54 17.13
C LYS A 349 20.29 -8.53 18.05
N GLU A 350 19.86 -9.70 18.53
CA GLU A 350 18.71 -9.80 19.43
C GLU A 350 19.07 -9.32 20.84
N MET A 351 20.27 -9.63 21.31
CA MET A 351 20.81 -9.09 22.56
C MET A 351 20.90 -7.55 22.52
N ASP A 352 21.50 -7.00 21.45
CA ASP A 352 21.59 -5.55 21.23
C ASP A 352 20.21 -4.91 21.31
N ARG A 353 19.23 -5.47 20.60
CA ARG A 353 17.86 -4.94 20.58
C ARG A 353 17.22 -4.95 21.97
N ILE A 354 17.25 -6.07 22.68
CA ILE A 354 16.64 -6.19 24.02
C ILE A 354 17.24 -5.18 25.00
N VAL A 355 18.56 -5.02 24.99
CA VAL A 355 19.26 -4.14 25.93
C VAL A 355 19.11 -2.67 25.56
N ILE A 356 19.06 -2.34 24.26
CA ILE A 356 18.73 -0.99 23.78
C ILE A 356 17.29 -0.62 24.14
N ASP A 357 16.33 -1.51 23.90
CA ASP A 357 14.92 -1.30 24.26
C ASP A 357 14.79 -1.08 25.78
N LEU A 358 15.48 -1.89 26.60
CA LEU A 358 15.54 -1.71 28.06
C LEU A 358 16.08 -0.33 28.48
N ALA A 359 17.14 0.13 27.83
CA ALA A 359 17.74 1.44 28.11
C ALA A 359 16.76 2.59 27.79
N LEU A 360 16.06 2.49 26.65
CA LEU A 360 15.05 3.45 26.24
C LEU A 360 13.84 3.48 27.19
N GLU A 361 13.35 2.30 27.60
CA GLU A 361 12.25 2.14 28.55
C GLU A 361 12.57 2.77 29.92
N ASN A 362 13.81 2.64 30.39
CA ASN A 362 14.25 3.20 31.67
C ASN A 362 14.80 4.63 31.56
N HIS A 363 14.83 5.21 30.35
CA HIS A 363 15.45 6.51 30.07
C HIS A 363 16.91 6.62 30.59
N LYS A 364 17.66 5.52 30.47
CA LYS A 364 19.06 5.42 30.91
C LYS A 364 20.00 5.30 29.72
N ARG A 365 21.26 5.69 29.91
CA ARG A 365 22.33 5.32 28.97
C ARG A 365 22.63 3.83 29.12
N LEU A 366 23.05 3.18 28.02
CA LEU A 366 23.45 1.76 28.03
C LEU A 366 24.47 1.45 29.13
N ASP A 367 25.51 2.28 29.28
CA ASP A 367 26.55 2.13 30.29
C ASP A 367 26.10 2.44 31.73
N ARG A 368 24.83 2.74 31.94
CA ARG A 368 24.19 3.02 33.25
C ARG A 368 23.08 2.04 33.60
N LEU A 369 22.90 0.99 32.80
CA LEU A 369 21.99 -0.09 33.14
C LEU A 369 22.55 -0.92 34.30
N GLU A 370 21.69 -1.19 35.27
CA GLU A 370 21.98 -1.96 36.48
C GLU A 370 21.21 -3.29 36.48
N GLN A 371 21.58 -4.21 37.38
CA GLN A 371 20.91 -5.51 37.48
C GLN A 371 19.42 -5.38 37.75
N GLN A 372 19.00 -4.38 38.55
CA GLN A 372 17.60 -4.10 38.83
C GLN A 372 16.80 -3.78 37.55
N ASP A 373 17.42 -3.12 36.57
CA ASP A 373 16.76 -2.81 35.29
C ASP A 373 16.50 -4.10 34.50
N PHE A 374 17.50 -4.98 34.43
CA PHE A 374 17.38 -6.29 33.78
C PHE A 374 16.31 -7.14 34.47
N ASP A 375 16.30 -7.15 35.80
CA ASP A 375 15.31 -7.88 36.57
C ASP A 375 13.91 -7.32 36.33
N GLY A 376 13.76 -6.02 36.08
CA GLY A 376 12.47 -5.38 35.76
C GLY A 376 11.85 -5.77 34.41
N ASN A 377 12.64 -6.30 33.47
CA ASN A 377 12.18 -6.66 32.13
C ASN A 377 12.41 -8.16 31.84
N ARG A 378 11.33 -8.89 31.49
CA ARG A 378 11.38 -10.34 31.27
C ARG A 378 12.42 -10.77 30.22
N SER A 379 12.52 -10.04 29.11
CA SER A 379 13.45 -10.37 28.02
C SER A 379 14.89 -10.10 28.45
N ALA A 380 15.14 -8.97 29.10
CA ALA A 380 16.47 -8.62 29.59
C ALA A 380 16.96 -9.60 30.67
N ARG A 381 16.09 -9.94 31.64
CA ARG A 381 16.38 -10.96 32.65
C ARG A 381 16.79 -12.28 32.01
N TRP A 382 16.02 -12.75 31.01
CA TRP A 382 16.35 -13.97 30.29
C TRP A 382 17.71 -13.90 29.58
N VAL A 383 18.07 -12.76 28.98
CA VAL A 383 19.41 -12.56 28.38
C VAL A 383 20.51 -12.71 29.42
N SER A 384 20.35 -12.11 30.61
CA SER A 384 21.32 -12.25 31.71
C SER A 384 21.45 -13.70 32.17
N GLU A 385 20.32 -14.42 32.33
CA GLU A 385 20.30 -15.84 32.69
C GLU A 385 20.95 -16.73 31.63
N LYS A 386 20.64 -16.51 30.34
CA LYS A 386 21.13 -17.32 29.22
C LYS A 386 22.62 -17.12 28.96
N THR A 387 23.13 -15.91 29.15
CA THR A 387 24.55 -15.58 28.98
C THR A 387 25.38 -15.88 30.22
N GLY A 388 24.78 -15.86 31.42
CA GLY A 388 25.47 -15.98 32.70
C GLY A 388 26.31 -14.74 33.06
N LEU A 389 26.16 -13.64 32.30
CA LEU A 389 26.95 -12.41 32.48
C LEU A 389 26.19 -11.39 33.35
N PRO A 390 26.90 -10.57 34.14
CA PRO A 390 26.30 -9.45 34.86
C PRO A 390 25.73 -8.39 33.89
N ALA A 391 24.64 -7.72 34.30
CA ALA A 391 23.98 -6.67 33.51
C ALA A 391 24.95 -5.61 32.95
N GLY A 392 25.90 -5.14 33.76
CA GLY A 392 26.87 -4.12 33.36
C GLY A 392 27.83 -4.59 32.26
N GLU A 393 28.20 -5.88 32.25
CA GLU A 393 29.06 -6.44 31.21
C GLU A 393 28.28 -6.57 29.89
N ILE A 394 27.05 -7.09 29.95
CA ILE A 394 26.16 -7.21 28.78
C ILE A 394 25.94 -5.82 28.16
N ALA A 395 25.57 -4.83 28.98
CA ALA A 395 25.31 -3.48 28.51
C ALA A 395 26.57 -2.81 27.93
N GLY A 396 27.75 -3.07 28.52
CA GLY A 396 29.03 -2.62 27.99
C GLY A 396 29.36 -3.22 26.62
N GLN A 397 29.11 -4.52 26.42
CA GLN A 397 29.30 -5.18 25.12
C GLN A 397 28.37 -4.59 24.05
N VAL A 398 27.10 -4.35 24.40
CA VAL A 398 26.13 -3.71 23.48
C VAL A 398 26.56 -2.29 23.14
N ALA A 399 27.00 -1.49 24.12
CA ALA A 399 27.48 -0.13 23.90
C ALA A 399 28.70 -0.10 22.96
N GLU A 400 29.66 -1.00 23.16
CA GLU A 400 30.86 -1.10 22.32
C GLU A 400 30.50 -1.54 20.88
N ARG A 401 29.61 -2.51 20.71
CA ARG A 401 29.11 -2.90 19.38
C ARG A 401 28.39 -1.75 18.68
N LEU A 402 27.57 -0.98 19.40
CA LEU A 402 26.87 0.18 18.85
C LEU A 402 27.87 1.28 18.43
N HIS A 403 28.85 1.57 19.27
CA HIS A 403 29.90 2.55 18.97
C HIS A 403 30.70 2.15 17.72
N ARG A 404 31.09 0.88 17.61
CA ARG A 404 31.78 0.34 16.43
C ARG A 404 30.95 0.47 15.16
N LYS A 405 29.66 0.12 15.20
CA LYS A 405 28.73 0.26 14.06
C LYS A 405 28.65 1.71 13.57
N ILE A 406 28.64 2.69 14.49
CA ILE A 406 28.63 4.12 14.14
C ILE A 406 29.97 4.52 13.49
N LEU A 407 31.10 4.11 14.05
CA LEU A 407 32.43 4.40 13.51
C LEU A 407 32.64 3.78 12.12
N ASP A 408 32.15 2.55 11.91
CA ASP A 408 32.18 1.89 10.62
C ASP A 408 31.31 2.62 9.60
N GLY A 409 30.12 3.10 10.01
CA GLY A 409 29.18 3.82 9.15
C GLY A 409 29.67 5.21 8.67
N ILE A 410 30.57 5.86 9.40
CA ILE A 410 31.16 7.16 9.01
C ILE A 410 32.48 7.03 8.24
N ARG A 411 32.99 5.81 8.06
CA ARG A 411 34.25 5.58 7.37
C ARG A 411 34.10 5.92 5.88
N PRO A 412 35.03 6.70 5.29
CA PRO A 412 34.94 7.02 3.87
C PRO A 412 35.11 5.75 3.03
N ILE A 413 34.23 5.59 2.05
CA ILE A 413 34.33 4.54 1.03
C ILE A 413 34.85 5.19 -0.25
N GLU A 414 35.97 4.70 -0.77
CA GLU A 414 36.63 5.24 -1.97
C GLU A 414 37.05 4.13 -2.93
N GLY A 415 37.03 4.43 -4.24
CA GLY A 415 37.50 3.51 -5.28
C GLY A 415 36.50 2.41 -5.62
N GLU A 416 35.24 2.54 -5.18
CA GLU A 416 34.20 1.55 -5.40
C GLU A 416 33.29 1.91 -6.59
N SER A 417 32.64 0.90 -7.17
CA SER A 417 31.60 1.07 -8.19
C SER A 417 30.25 0.68 -7.61
N PHE A 418 29.35 1.65 -7.51
CA PHE A 418 28.03 1.49 -6.93
C PHE A 418 26.96 1.32 -8.02
N LEU A 419 26.12 0.30 -7.88
CA LEU A 419 24.82 0.23 -8.54
C LEU A 419 23.73 0.43 -7.50
N HIS A 420 23.13 1.61 -7.52
CA HIS A 420 22.02 1.96 -6.65
C HIS A 420 20.71 1.50 -7.27
N THR A 421 20.01 0.57 -6.64
CA THR A 421 18.74 0.06 -7.17
C THR A 421 17.55 0.61 -6.40
N ALA A 422 16.50 0.98 -7.13
CA ALA A 422 15.32 1.64 -6.61
C ALA A 422 14.06 1.16 -7.35
N PRO A 423 13.14 0.43 -6.71
CA PRO A 423 11.83 0.14 -7.28
C PRO A 423 11.12 1.38 -7.84
N HIS A 424 11.09 2.46 -7.06
CA HIS A 424 10.47 3.75 -7.34
C HIS A 424 11.48 4.91 -7.34
N HIS A 425 11.09 6.04 -7.91
CA HIS A 425 12.00 7.17 -8.19
C HIS A 425 12.48 7.92 -6.94
N ASP A 426 11.76 7.77 -5.84
CA ASP A 426 11.95 8.44 -4.56
C ASP A 426 12.60 7.54 -3.50
N ASP A 427 12.70 6.23 -3.71
CA ASP A 427 13.20 5.27 -2.71
C ASP A 427 14.60 5.62 -2.18
N ILE A 428 15.52 6.03 -3.06
CA ILE A 428 16.87 6.42 -2.65
C ILE A 428 16.83 7.70 -1.78
N ILE A 429 15.94 8.63 -2.10
CA ILE A 429 15.81 9.89 -1.37
C ILE A 429 15.29 9.63 0.04
N LEU A 430 14.29 8.76 0.13
CA LEU A 430 13.59 8.48 1.39
C LEU A 430 14.32 7.47 2.25
N GLY A 431 15.05 6.53 1.64
CA GLY A 431 15.82 5.51 2.34
C GLY A 431 17.12 6.04 2.93
N TYR A 432 18.04 6.54 2.09
CA TYR A 432 19.41 6.80 2.52
C TYR A 432 20.09 7.99 1.83
N TRP A 433 19.32 9.04 1.49
CA TRP A 433 19.86 10.25 0.87
C TRP A 433 21.04 10.86 1.64
N ALA A 434 20.93 10.93 2.96
CA ALA A 434 22.00 11.45 3.80
C ALA A 434 23.32 10.68 3.59
N TYR A 435 23.24 9.35 3.47
CA TYR A 435 24.41 8.51 3.24
C TYR A 435 24.94 8.66 1.82
N ILE A 436 24.06 8.68 0.80
CA ILE A 436 24.51 8.75 -0.60
C ILE A 436 25.21 10.07 -0.92
N VAL A 437 24.77 11.18 -0.32
CA VAL A 437 25.42 12.50 -0.47
C VAL A 437 26.87 12.48 0.03
N HIS A 438 27.24 11.56 0.92
CA HIS A 438 28.64 11.35 1.30
C HIS A 438 29.40 10.48 0.30
N LEU A 439 28.77 9.43 -0.23
CA LEU A 439 29.40 8.51 -1.18
C LEU A 439 29.79 9.20 -2.50
N VAL A 440 28.92 10.07 -3.02
CA VAL A 440 29.12 10.77 -4.31
C VAL A 440 30.18 11.87 -4.26
N ARG A 441 30.69 12.25 -3.08
CA ARG A 441 31.72 13.30 -2.94
C ARG A 441 33.09 12.84 -3.42
N SER A 442 33.37 11.55 -3.36
CA SER A 442 34.67 11.03 -3.80
C SER A 442 34.64 10.83 -5.31
N PRO A 443 35.49 11.55 -6.09
CA PRO A 443 35.58 11.35 -7.54
C PRO A 443 36.18 9.99 -7.93
N LYS A 444 36.71 9.23 -6.96
CA LYS A 444 37.21 7.87 -7.16
C LYS A 444 36.07 6.84 -7.22
N ASN A 445 34.91 7.18 -6.69
CA ASN A 445 33.74 6.31 -6.76
C ASN A 445 33.03 6.47 -8.10
N LYS A 446 32.46 5.38 -8.59
CA LYS A 446 31.57 5.36 -9.75
C LYS A 446 30.16 5.07 -9.28
N HIS A 447 29.18 5.76 -9.84
CA HIS A 447 27.79 5.62 -9.42
C HIS A 447 26.88 5.39 -10.62
N HIS A 448 26.03 4.38 -10.52
CA HIS A 448 24.93 4.12 -11.43
C HIS A 448 23.65 4.05 -10.63
N PHE A 449 22.57 4.66 -11.13
CA PHE A 449 21.28 4.72 -10.47
C PHE A 449 20.25 4.00 -11.34
N ALA A 450 19.66 2.93 -10.85
CA ALA A 450 18.72 2.10 -11.60
C ALA A 450 17.33 2.17 -10.98
N TYR A 451 16.40 2.74 -11.75
CA TYR A 451 14.99 2.78 -11.42
C TYR A 451 14.27 1.62 -12.12
N MET A 452 13.65 0.75 -11.33
CA MET A 452 13.06 -0.48 -11.84
C MET A 452 11.74 -0.21 -12.54
N THR A 453 10.84 0.56 -11.93
CA THR A 453 9.52 0.91 -12.49
C THR A 453 9.55 2.28 -13.17
N SER A 454 8.58 2.59 -14.02
CA SER A 454 8.50 3.91 -14.68
C SER A 454 7.89 5.01 -13.80
N GLY A 455 7.23 4.67 -12.69
CA GLY A 455 6.60 5.65 -11.80
C GLY A 455 5.42 6.42 -12.42
N PHE A 456 4.86 5.96 -13.55
CA PHE A 456 3.82 6.67 -14.28
C PHE A 456 2.55 6.99 -13.45
N ASN A 457 2.21 6.15 -12.47
CA ASN A 457 1.08 6.36 -11.57
C ASN A 457 1.22 7.61 -10.68
N ALA A 458 2.46 8.09 -10.45
CA ALA A 458 2.71 9.29 -9.67
C ALA A 458 2.43 10.58 -10.46
N VAL A 459 2.22 10.50 -11.77
CA VAL A 459 2.02 11.66 -12.63
C VAL A 459 0.53 11.92 -12.85
N THR A 460 0.04 13.04 -12.29
CA THR A 460 -1.36 13.45 -12.42
C THR A 460 -1.66 13.93 -13.84
N ASN A 461 -2.94 13.80 -14.25
CA ASN A 461 -3.40 14.33 -15.55
C ASN A 461 -3.14 15.84 -15.66
N HIS A 462 -3.34 16.57 -14.57
CA HIS A 462 -3.12 18.02 -14.52
C HIS A 462 -1.65 18.38 -14.76
N TYR A 463 -0.71 17.70 -14.10
CA TYR A 463 0.72 17.96 -14.31
C TYR A 463 1.14 17.64 -15.75
N ALA A 464 0.73 16.48 -16.28
CA ALA A 464 1.02 16.12 -17.67
C ALA A 464 0.46 17.14 -18.67
N GLN A 465 -0.77 17.63 -18.44
CA GLN A 465 -1.38 18.70 -19.24
C GLN A 465 -0.55 19.99 -19.18
N GLN A 466 -0.15 20.45 -17.99
CA GLN A 466 0.67 21.68 -17.85
C GLN A 466 1.99 21.58 -18.61
N GLN A 467 2.64 20.41 -18.57
CA GLN A 467 3.88 20.16 -19.30
C GLN A 467 3.67 20.21 -20.82
N LEU A 468 2.56 19.67 -21.32
CA LEU A 468 2.19 19.77 -22.74
C LEU A 468 1.84 21.19 -23.17
N GLU A 469 1.15 21.96 -22.33
CA GLU A 469 0.86 23.38 -22.58
C GLU A 469 2.12 24.25 -22.56
N ASN A 470 3.10 23.90 -21.73
CA ASN A 470 4.43 24.50 -21.76
C ASN A 470 5.13 24.21 -23.09
N LEU A 471 5.18 22.93 -23.51
CA LEU A 471 5.76 22.55 -24.80
C LEU A 471 5.06 23.22 -25.98
N ARG A 472 3.73 23.27 -25.99
CA ARG A 472 2.93 23.93 -27.04
C ARG A 472 3.32 25.41 -27.20
N ARG A 473 3.68 26.09 -26.12
CA ARG A 473 4.16 27.48 -26.19
C ARG A 473 5.60 27.57 -26.68
N PHE A 474 6.47 26.68 -26.22
CA PHE A 474 7.89 26.67 -26.59
C PHE A 474 8.12 26.46 -28.08
N ILE A 475 7.37 25.55 -28.73
CA ILE A 475 7.50 25.25 -30.17
C ILE A 475 7.05 26.38 -31.12
N GLU A 476 6.51 27.47 -30.58
CA GLU A 476 6.17 28.68 -31.32
C GLU A 476 7.18 29.82 -31.08
N THR A 477 8.30 29.54 -30.40
CA THR A 477 9.32 30.54 -30.06
C THR A 477 10.46 30.57 -31.09
N PRO A 478 11.09 31.74 -31.33
CA PRO A 478 12.27 31.83 -32.20
C PRO A 478 13.44 30.95 -31.72
N VAL A 479 13.60 30.81 -30.39
CA VAL A 479 14.64 29.96 -29.80
C VAL A 479 14.48 28.50 -30.21
N PHE A 480 13.23 28.03 -30.32
CA PHE A 480 12.97 26.68 -30.81
C PHE A 480 13.34 26.52 -32.29
N GLU A 481 13.03 27.50 -33.14
CA GLU A 481 13.38 27.47 -34.56
C GLU A 481 14.89 27.38 -34.77
N ASP A 482 15.67 28.15 -34.02
CA ASP A 482 17.15 28.11 -34.05
C ASP A 482 17.66 26.72 -33.66
N LEU A 483 17.18 26.17 -32.54
CA LEU A 483 17.57 24.83 -32.08
C LEU A 483 17.19 23.74 -33.09
N LEU A 484 16.03 23.86 -33.74
CA LEU A 484 15.59 22.92 -34.75
C LEU A 484 16.50 22.95 -35.98
N HIS A 485 16.90 24.13 -36.45
CA HIS A 485 17.83 24.30 -37.56
C HIS A 485 19.23 23.75 -37.27
N GLU A 486 19.67 23.79 -36.01
CA GLU A 486 20.94 23.22 -35.55
C GLU A 486 20.94 21.69 -35.41
N GLY A 487 19.82 21.01 -35.69
CA GLY A 487 19.70 19.57 -35.46
C GLY A 487 19.71 19.20 -33.97
N TYR A 488 19.35 20.13 -33.08
CA TYR A 488 19.42 19.90 -31.63
C TYR A 488 18.60 18.69 -31.19
N PHE A 489 17.45 18.45 -31.82
CA PHE A 489 16.50 17.40 -31.46
C PHE A 489 16.75 16.03 -32.12
N GLU A 490 17.85 15.85 -32.86
CA GLU A 490 18.21 14.56 -33.44
C GLU A 490 18.38 13.46 -32.37
N ALA A 491 17.95 12.23 -32.69
CA ALA A 491 17.85 11.13 -31.72
C ALA A 491 19.20 10.70 -31.11
N ASN A 492 20.30 10.85 -31.85
CA ASN A 492 21.67 10.52 -31.43
C ASN A 492 22.38 11.69 -30.72
N ASN A 493 21.74 12.85 -30.53
CA ASN A 493 22.35 14.01 -29.92
C ASN A 493 22.36 13.93 -28.38
N GLU A 494 23.23 13.09 -27.83
CA GLU A 494 23.39 12.91 -26.37
C GLU A 494 23.82 14.19 -25.66
N ILE A 495 24.63 15.03 -26.33
CA ILE A 495 25.07 16.32 -25.78
C ILE A 495 23.85 17.24 -25.60
N GLY A 496 22.99 17.34 -26.62
CA GLY A 496 21.74 18.09 -26.56
C GLY A 496 20.81 17.56 -25.47
N ARG A 497 20.68 16.23 -25.36
CA ARG A 497 19.89 15.62 -24.28
C ARG A 497 20.40 16.02 -22.89
N ASN A 498 21.70 15.99 -22.65
CA ASN A 498 22.29 16.45 -21.38
C ASN A 498 22.13 17.97 -21.18
N ARG A 499 22.18 18.75 -22.26
CA ARG A 499 21.97 20.21 -22.20
C ARG A 499 20.54 20.60 -21.83
N ASP A 500 19.54 19.76 -22.09
CA ASP A 500 18.17 19.96 -21.58
C ASP A 500 18.16 20.03 -20.04
N MET A 501 18.90 19.11 -19.39
CA MET A 501 19.05 19.03 -17.93
C MET A 501 19.78 20.26 -17.38
N TYR A 502 20.89 20.65 -17.99
CA TYR A 502 21.63 21.83 -17.56
C TYR A 502 20.85 23.13 -17.75
N GLN A 503 20.11 23.28 -18.86
CA GLN A 503 19.21 24.42 -19.07
C GLN A 503 18.23 24.59 -17.90
N TYR A 504 17.65 23.48 -17.43
CA TYR A 504 16.76 23.50 -16.27
C TYR A 504 17.51 23.87 -14.99
N LEU A 505 18.63 23.22 -14.70
CA LEU A 505 19.39 23.42 -13.45
C LEU A 505 20.01 24.82 -13.37
N ASP A 506 20.49 25.38 -14.49
CA ASP A 506 20.95 26.76 -14.58
C ASP A 506 19.79 27.73 -14.30
N GLY A 507 18.58 27.42 -14.81
CA GLY A 507 17.36 28.16 -14.47
C GLY A 507 16.96 28.05 -12.99
N VAL A 508 17.25 26.94 -12.32
CA VAL A 508 17.09 26.83 -10.85
C VAL A 508 18.09 27.75 -10.15
N ALA A 509 19.37 27.69 -10.52
CA ALA A 509 20.44 28.49 -9.92
C ALA A 509 20.26 30.00 -10.16
N ALA A 510 19.77 30.39 -11.33
CA ALA A 510 19.48 31.77 -11.69
C ALA A 510 18.12 32.27 -11.18
N HIS A 511 17.33 31.41 -10.53
CA HIS A 511 15.92 31.67 -10.19
C HIS A 511 15.03 32.04 -11.40
N ASP A 512 15.42 31.67 -12.62
CA ASP A 512 14.73 32.00 -13.86
C ASP A 512 13.69 30.92 -14.22
N LYS A 513 12.41 31.32 -14.27
CA LYS A 513 11.29 30.42 -14.61
C LYS A 513 11.27 30.05 -16.10
N HIS A 514 11.65 30.95 -16.99
CA HIS A 514 11.65 30.71 -18.43
C HIS A 514 12.70 29.68 -18.81
N MET A 515 13.90 29.76 -18.23
CA MET A 515 14.95 28.76 -18.44
C MET A 515 14.53 27.36 -17.97
N ARG A 516 13.89 27.26 -16.80
CA ARG A 516 13.35 25.98 -16.30
C ARG A 516 12.29 25.40 -17.24
N GLN A 517 11.32 26.23 -17.64
CA GLN A 517 10.25 25.84 -18.56
C GLN A 517 10.80 25.40 -19.92
N GLU A 518 11.84 26.06 -20.41
CA GLU A 518 12.50 25.68 -21.64
C GLU A 518 13.18 24.30 -21.53
N GLY A 519 13.94 24.04 -20.45
CA GLY A 519 14.55 22.73 -20.22
C GLY A 519 13.52 21.59 -20.18
N GLU A 520 12.40 21.80 -19.49
CA GLU A 520 11.25 20.88 -19.47
C GLU A 520 10.68 20.63 -20.86
N ALA A 521 10.44 21.71 -21.64
CA ALA A 521 9.87 21.61 -22.98
C ALA A 521 10.80 20.89 -23.95
N ARG A 522 12.10 21.19 -23.93
CA ARG A 522 13.11 20.51 -24.78
C ARG A 522 13.13 19.01 -24.50
N ARG A 523 13.13 18.60 -23.23
CA ARG A 523 13.10 17.17 -22.87
C ARG A 523 11.78 16.52 -23.27
N LEU A 524 10.65 17.17 -23.02
CA LEU A 524 9.33 16.63 -23.38
C LEU A 524 9.20 16.43 -24.89
N LEU A 525 9.71 17.35 -25.71
CA LEU A 525 9.71 17.20 -27.16
C LEU A 525 10.43 15.93 -27.60
N ARG A 526 11.65 15.68 -27.07
CA ARG A 526 12.39 14.43 -27.36
C ARG A 526 11.60 13.19 -26.95
N ASN A 527 10.91 13.24 -25.81
CA ASN A 527 10.07 12.14 -25.36
C ASN A 527 8.90 11.89 -26.32
N LEU A 528 8.25 12.93 -26.84
CA LEU A 528 7.17 12.78 -27.84
C LEU A 528 7.69 12.23 -29.17
N ILE A 529 8.83 12.74 -29.66
CA ILE A 529 9.49 12.23 -30.87
C ILE A 529 9.78 10.73 -30.71
N PHE A 530 10.30 10.32 -29.56
CA PHE A 530 10.58 8.92 -29.26
C PHE A 530 9.31 8.06 -29.18
N ILE A 531 8.27 8.52 -28.49
CA ILE A 531 7.04 7.74 -28.28
C ILE A 531 6.27 7.54 -29.58
N PHE A 532 6.20 8.56 -30.43
CA PHE A 532 5.43 8.53 -31.66
C PHE A 532 6.24 8.16 -32.90
N GLU A 533 7.56 7.96 -32.75
CA GLU A 533 8.50 7.74 -33.86
C GLU A 533 8.34 8.79 -34.97
N GLU A 534 8.10 10.04 -34.57
CA GLU A 534 7.68 11.13 -35.46
C GLU A 534 8.63 12.32 -35.33
N ASN A 535 9.15 12.79 -36.46
CA ASN A 535 10.09 13.91 -36.54
C ASN A 535 9.48 15.17 -37.19
N ASP A 536 8.31 15.05 -37.83
CA ASP A 536 7.57 16.21 -38.35
C ASP A 536 6.92 16.99 -37.20
N ILE A 537 7.40 18.22 -36.99
CA ILE A 537 6.92 19.13 -35.95
C ILE A 537 5.42 19.43 -36.09
N ASN A 538 4.87 19.46 -37.31
CA ASN A 538 3.43 19.69 -37.50
C ASN A 538 2.60 18.50 -36.97
N GLN A 539 3.10 17.27 -37.19
CA GLN A 539 2.45 16.09 -36.62
C GLN A 539 2.58 16.06 -35.10
N ILE A 540 3.74 16.43 -34.56
CA ILE A 540 3.92 16.58 -33.11
C ILE A 540 2.96 17.63 -32.52
N LYS A 541 2.73 18.76 -33.19
CA LYS A 541 1.71 19.76 -32.79
C LYS A 541 0.31 19.16 -32.68
N ASN A 542 -0.08 18.30 -33.63
CA ASN A 542 -1.35 17.58 -33.57
C ASN A 542 -1.39 16.62 -32.37
N ARG A 543 -0.32 15.84 -32.15
CA ARG A 543 -0.20 14.94 -30.99
C ARG A 543 -0.30 15.67 -29.66
N ILE A 544 0.35 16.83 -29.53
CA ILE A 544 0.25 17.66 -28.32
C ILE A 544 -1.20 18.04 -28.04
N SER A 545 -1.94 18.46 -29.08
CA SER A 545 -3.35 18.85 -28.95
C SER A 545 -4.24 17.67 -28.55
N GLU A 546 -4.03 16.50 -29.16
CA GLU A 546 -4.72 15.25 -28.78
C GLU A 546 -4.45 14.86 -27.32
N LEU A 547 -3.19 14.94 -26.87
CA LEU A 547 -2.79 14.60 -25.51
C LEU A 547 -3.38 15.58 -24.47
N ILE A 548 -3.41 16.88 -24.77
CA ILE A 548 -4.06 17.87 -23.91
C ILE A 548 -5.54 17.53 -23.74
N LEU A 549 -6.24 17.25 -24.84
CA LEU A 549 -7.66 16.87 -24.79
C LEU A 549 -7.88 15.56 -24.02
N TYR A 550 -6.98 14.58 -24.19
CA TYR A 550 -7.01 13.34 -23.43
C TYR A 550 -6.97 13.62 -21.93
N PHE A 551 -5.96 14.34 -21.43
CA PHE A 551 -5.80 14.60 -19.99
C PHE A 551 -6.92 15.47 -19.40
N GLN A 552 -7.56 16.31 -20.21
CA GLN A 552 -8.73 17.11 -19.79
C GLN A 552 -10.01 16.28 -19.64
N THR A 553 -10.17 15.21 -20.42
CA THR A 553 -11.43 14.44 -20.50
C THR A 553 -11.43 13.15 -19.71
N GLN A 554 -10.25 12.62 -19.36
CA GLN A 554 -10.17 11.38 -18.57
C GLN A 554 -10.37 11.65 -17.07
N TYR A 555 -11.19 10.83 -16.42
CA TYR A 555 -11.35 10.88 -14.96
C TYR A 555 -10.05 10.44 -14.26
N PRO A 556 -9.73 11.01 -13.09
CA PRO A 556 -8.57 10.61 -12.29
C PRO A 556 -8.64 9.13 -11.87
N GLY A 557 -7.50 8.43 -11.97
CA GLY A 557 -7.41 7.00 -11.61
C GLY A 557 -7.85 6.05 -12.73
N LYS A 558 -8.28 6.56 -13.89
CA LYS A 558 -8.51 5.72 -15.08
C LYS A 558 -7.21 5.05 -15.52
N LYS A 559 -7.30 3.78 -15.89
CA LYS A 559 -6.20 3.06 -16.54
C LYS A 559 -5.84 3.71 -17.88
N ASP A 560 -4.63 4.25 -17.95
CA ASP A 560 -4.10 4.90 -19.14
C ASP A 560 -3.74 3.92 -20.26
N LEU A 561 -3.80 4.38 -21.51
CA LEU A 561 -3.28 3.63 -22.67
C LEU A 561 -1.75 3.45 -22.56
N PRO A 562 -1.16 2.39 -23.15
CA PRO A 562 0.27 2.10 -22.97
C PRO A 562 1.22 3.27 -23.30
N TYR A 563 0.98 4.00 -24.40
CA TYR A 563 1.82 5.15 -24.77
C TYR A 563 1.64 6.35 -23.83
N ILE A 564 0.46 6.49 -23.19
CA ILE A 564 0.21 7.50 -22.16
C ILE A 564 0.96 7.14 -20.87
N GLN A 565 0.93 5.86 -20.46
CA GLN A 565 1.74 5.38 -19.33
C GLN A 565 3.22 5.62 -19.57
N GLN A 566 3.69 5.39 -20.79
CA GLN A 566 5.08 5.68 -21.18
C GLN A 566 5.40 7.17 -21.11
N LEU A 567 4.52 8.04 -21.61
CA LEU A 567 4.67 9.49 -21.51
C LEU A 567 4.76 9.96 -20.05
N LYS A 568 3.80 9.53 -19.21
CA LYS A 568 3.81 9.83 -17.79
C LYS A 568 5.06 9.29 -17.09
N GLY A 569 5.47 8.07 -17.42
CA GLY A 569 6.72 7.50 -16.94
C GLY A 569 7.93 8.37 -17.28
N MET A 570 8.05 8.79 -18.54
CA MET A 570 9.12 9.67 -18.99
C MET A 570 9.13 11.07 -18.32
N LEU A 571 7.96 11.59 -17.93
CA LEU A 571 7.88 12.80 -17.11
C LEU A 571 8.44 12.57 -15.69
N ARG A 572 8.20 11.40 -15.10
CA ARG A 572 8.75 11.03 -13.79
C ARG A 572 10.25 10.71 -13.85
N GLU A 573 10.69 10.07 -14.93
CA GLU A 573 12.11 9.79 -15.22
C GLU A 573 12.93 11.09 -15.30
N TRP A 574 12.35 12.13 -15.90
CA TRP A 574 12.96 13.46 -15.98
C TRP A 574 13.27 14.06 -14.59
N GLU A 575 12.38 13.91 -13.61
CA GLU A 575 12.63 14.37 -12.25
C GLU A 575 13.82 13.65 -11.60
N SER A 576 13.97 12.36 -11.89
CA SER A 576 15.13 11.56 -11.47
C SER A 576 16.43 11.98 -12.16
N ASP A 577 16.38 12.28 -13.46
CA ASP A 577 17.52 12.83 -14.21
C ASP A 577 17.98 14.15 -13.58
N LEU A 578 17.04 15.08 -13.32
CA LEU A 578 17.33 16.37 -12.70
C LEU A 578 17.97 16.25 -11.32
N LYS A 579 17.47 15.32 -10.49
CA LYS A 579 18.03 15.05 -9.15
C LYS A 579 19.50 14.65 -9.21
N TRP A 580 19.85 13.72 -10.09
CA TRP A 580 21.25 13.27 -10.21
C TRP A 580 22.10 14.29 -10.97
N GLY A 581 21.52 15.03 -11.91
CA GLY A 581 22.12 16.20 -12.54
C GLY A 581 22.57 17.25 -11.54
N HIS A 582 21.76 17.52 -10.52
CA HIS A 582 22.11 18.43 -9.42
C HIS A 582 23.38 17.99 -8.66
N LEU A 583 23.66 16.68 -8.62
CA LEU A 583 24.87 16.12 -8.02
C LEU A 583 26.02 15.91 -9.03
N GLY A 584 25.88 16.43 -10.26
CA GLY A 584 26.91 16.39 -11.30
C GLY A 584 26.90 15.15 -12.19
N PHE A 585 25.86 14.31 -12.10
CA PHE A 585 25.73 13.12 -12.95
C PHE A 585 24.93 13.43 -14.21
N ASN A 586 25.42 12.99 -15.37
CA ASN A 586 24.69 13.09 -16.63
C ASN A 586 23.70 11.91 -16.81
N ALA A 587 22.87 11.97 -17.85
CA ALA A 587 21.85 10.95 -18.11
C ALA A 587 22.41 9.53 -18.33
N GLY A 588 23.70 9.37 -18.66
CA GLY A 588 24.35 8.06 -18.82
C GLY A 588 24.60 7.30 -17.51
N HIS A 589 24.43 7.96 -16.36
CA HIS A 589 24.55 7.33 -15.05
C HIS A 589 23.20 6.88 -14.49
N VAL A 590 22.09 7.27 -15.13
CA VAL A 590 20.73 7.00 -14.68
C VAL A 590 20.04 6.03 -15.65
N HIS A 591 19.62 4.89 -15.13
CA HIS A 591 19.05 3.78 -15.88
C HIS A 591 17.57 3.62 -15.55
N HIS A 592 16.71 3.97 -16.50
CA HIS A 592 15.26 3.83 -16.38
C HIS A 592 14.85 2.49 -17.00
N MET A 593 14.73 1.45 -16.16
CA MET A 593 14.63 0.06 -16.62
C MET A 593 13.24 -0.31 -17.13
N ARG A 594 12.19 0.39 -16.67
CA ARG A 594 10.77 0.14 -17.04
C ARG A 594 10.39 -1.34 -17.01
N LEU A 595 10.83 -2.04 -15.96
CA LEU A 595 10.55 -3.46 -15.76
C LEU A 595 9.05 -3.66 -15.63
N GLY A 596 8.58 -4.84 -16.05
CA GLY A 596 7.16 -5.11 -16.24
C GLY A 596 6.41 -5.56 -14.99
N PHE A 597 7.09 -5.67 -13.85
CA PHE A 597 6.45 -5.76 -12.54
C PHE A 597 6.07 -4.33 -12.10
N TYR A 598 4.89 -4.14 -11.49
CA TYR A 598 4.23 -2.84 -11.21
C TYR A 598 3.69 -2.05 -12.44
N LYS A 599 2.68 -2.59 -13.13
CA LYS A 599 1.97 -1.91 -14.23
C LYS A 599 0.66 -1.21 -13.84
N GLY A 600 0.43 -0.97 -12.54
CA GLY A 600 -0.80 -0.34 -12.07
C GLY A 600 -2.06 -1.19 -12.25
N ASP A 601 -1.91 -2.51 -12.44
CA ASP A 601 -3.03 -3.44 -12.30
C ASP A 601 -3.33 -3.67 -10.82
N ILE A 602 -4.59 -3.98 -10.50
CA ILE A 602 -5.05 -4.25 -9.13
C ILE A 602 -4.23 -5.41 -8.52
N PHE A 603 -3.87 -6.39 -9.34
CA PHE A 603 -2.98 -7.51 -8.99
C PHE A 603 -1.74 -7.45 -9.88
N THR A 604 -0.56 -7.39 -9.27
CA THR A 604 0.70 -7.27 -10.00
C THR A 604 0.99 -8.54 -10.80
N GLU A 605 1.49 -8.39 -12.03
CA GLU A 605 2.02 -9.52 -12.80
C GLU A 605 3.30 -10.04 -12.14
N GLU A 606 3.42 -11.37 -12.00
CA GLU A 606 4.66 -11.98 -11.54
C GLU A 606 5.85 -11.64 -12.46
N PRO A 607 7.05 -11.41 -11.90
CA PRO A 607 8.25 -11.18 -12.68
C PRO A 607 8.56 -12.36 -13.62
N LYS A 608 8.99 -12.06 -14.85
CA LYS A 608 9.43 -13.05 -15.84
C LYS A 608 10.93 -12.92 -16.07
N VAL A 609 11.62 -14.04 -16.27
CA VAL A 609 13.08 -14.08 -16.47
C VAL A 609 13.51 -13.16 -17.61
N ASP A 610 12.93 -13.33 -18.81
CA ASP A 610 13.35 -12.57 -19.99
C ASP A 610 12.99 -11.08 -19.90
N ARG A 611 11.85 -10.76 -19.27
CA ARG A 611 11.33 -9.39 -19.18
C ARG A 611 12.02 -8.58 -18.08
N ASP A 612 12.26 -9.18 -16.91
CA ASP A 612 12.62 -8.44 -15.71
C ASP A 612 14.03 -8.78 -15.19
N VAL A 613 14.43 -10.05 -15.27
CA VAL A 613 15.74 -10.50 -14.75
C VAL A 613 16.87 -10.22 -15.74
N MET A 614 16.65 -10.50 -17.02
CA MET A 614 17.68 -10.34 -18.05
C MET A 614 18.16 -8.89 -18.22
N PRO A 615 17.30 -7.84 -18.21
CA PRO A 615 17.77 -6.46 -18.23
C PRO A 615 18.66 -6.10 -17.04
N MET A 616 18.28 -6.52 -15.82
CA MET A 616 19.09 -6.29 -14.61
C MET A 616 20.43 -7.01 -14.68
N LEU A 617 20.45 -8.25 -15.19
CA LEU A 617 21.68 -9.00 -15.39
C LEU A 617 22.63 -8.31 -16.39
N ARG A 618 22.11 -7.73 -17.47
CA ARG A 618 22.91 -6.95 -18.42
C ARG A 618 23.49 -5.71 -17.74
N LEU A 619 22.67 -4.95 -17.01
CA LEU A 619 23.12 -3.78 -16.28
C LEU A 619 24.24 -4.09 -15.28
N LEU A 620 24.13 -5.19 -14.54
CA LEU A 620 25.19 -5.67 -13.63
C LEU A 620 26.50 -5.99 -14.36
N LYS A 621 26.42 -6.59 -15.55
CA LYS A 621 27.60 -6.90 -16.39
C LYS A 621 28.25 -5.65 -16.97
N ASP A 622 27.45 -4.67 -17.35
CA ASP A 622 27.91 -3.42 -17.97
C ASP A 622 28.56 -2.50 -16.94
N THR A 623 27.93 -2.37 -15.76
CA THR A 623 28.40 -1.47 -14.68
C THR A 623 29.45 -2.09 -13.77
N ARG A 624 29.52 -3.44 -13.70
CA ARG A 624 30.43 -4.22 -12.84
C ARG A 624 30.54 -3.63 -11.43
N PRO A 625 29.42 -3.49 -10.71
CA PRO A 625 29.43 -2.85 -9.40
C PRO A 625 30.15 -3.74 -8.39
N THR A 626 30.93 -3.12 -7.52
CA THR A 626 31.48 -3.75 -6.32
C THR A 626 30.50 -3.65 -5.15
N VAL A 627 29.60 -2.66 -5.18
CA VAL A 627 28.53 -2.47 -4.20
C VAL A 627 27.19 -2.33 -4.91
N VAL A 628 26.21 -3.13 -4.49
CA VAL A 628 24.81 -3.00 -4.94
C VAL A 628 23.96 -2.59 -3.75
N THR A 629 23.25 -1.47 -3.86
CA THR A 629 22.25 -1.11 -2.84
C THR A 629 20.89 -1.62 -3.26
N VAL A 630 20.10 -2.09 -2.29
CA VAL A 630 18.77 -2.64 -2.50
C VAL A 630 17.77 -1.82 -1.71
N ALA A 631 16.92 -1.07 -2.41
CA ALA A 631 15.70 -0.54 -1.81
C ALA A 631 14.62 -1.63 -1.85
N LEU A 632 14.01 -1.90 -0.70
CA LEU A 632 12.98 -2.94 -0.58
C LEU A 632 11.60 -2.31 -0.60
N ASP A 633 10.78 -2.81 -1.51
CA ASP A 633 9.36 -2.53 -1.58
C ASP A 633 8.55 -3.83 -1.40
N PRO A 634 8.36 -4.28 -0.14
CA PRO A 634 7.63 -5.53 0.12
C PRO A 634 6.14 -5.35 -0.19
N GLU A 635 5.64 -6.06 -1.20
CA GLU A 635 4.21 -6.16 -1.48
C GLU A 635 3.43 -6.58 -0.21
N GLY A 636 2.32 -5.88 0.05
CA GLY A 636 1.44 -6.16 1.18
C GLY A 636 1.83 -5.50 2.51
N SER A 637 2.92 -4.73 2.59
CA SER A 637 3.36 -4.13 3.87
C SER A 637 2.58 -2.90 4.35
N GLY A 638 1.61 -2.39 3.59
CA GLY A 638 0.80 -1.23 3.96
C GLY A 638 0.69 -0.21 2.84
N PRO A 639 0.17 1.01 3.14
CA PRO A 639 -0.02 2.01 2.11
C PRO A 639 1.25 2.20 1.29
N ASP A 640 1.10 2.39 -0.02
CA ASP A 640 2.14 2.84 -0.95
C ASP A 640 2.64 4.27 -0.60
N THR A 641 2.55 4.66 0.67
CA THR A 641 3.28 5.78 1.25
C THR A 641 4.69 5.31 1.51
N HIS A 642 5.59 5.60 0.57
CA HIS A 642 6.89 6.27 0.67
C HIS A 642 7.76 6.23 1.96
N TYR A 643 7.31 5.72 3.10
CA TYR A 643 8.12 5.47 4.29
C TYR A 643 8.53 3.99 4.34
N LYS A 644 9.31 3.55 3.35
CA LYS A 644 9.84 2.18 3.33
C LYS A 644 11.21 2.17 3.99
N VAL A 645 11.24 1.45 5.11
CA VAL A 645 12.31 1.39 6.13
C VAL A 645 13.53 0.67 5.56
N LEU A 646 14.73 1.18 5.86
CA LEU A 646 15.99 0.42 5.79
C LEU A 646 16.20 -0.41 7.04
#